data_AF-A0A9W4TZM9-F1
#
_entry.id   AF-A0A9W4TZM9-F1
#
_cell.length_a   1.000
_cell.length_b   1.000
_cell.length_c   1.000
_cell.angle_alpha   90.00
_cell.angle_beta   90.00
_cell.angle_gamma   90.00
#
_symmetry.space_group_name_H-M   'P 1'
#
loop_
_entity.id
_entity.type
_entity.pdbx_description
1 polymer ?
#
loop_
_entity_poly.entity_id
_entity_poly.type
_entity_poly.pdbx_seq_one_letter_code
_entity_poly.pdbx_strand_id
1 'polypeptide(L)'
;MVVGKKGIPIISNKEDANFREALKLFDSKQYKKALKLIDLNLKKNSNHAESLALKGNLILNLPANGENKESDSLSYINKAIAKDSSNYLVDHLIGIYYRSKENYFEASKWLKLSLDNGSPNKAILRDLSFMQVHLRDYKSLKESRQIYLEHQPGYRANWTGLAIAQYLNNELTNSINTLSKIEDIITPHLNASDLYEHNECTLFKNKIYGELKDYSKALEVLEGDESKILDKLSYLEYRAKYLLMMDDKKSASKIYRALIKRNPDNVAYYNLLELSLDTINKPVETRVKLYEKLSNFYPKSDPPKFLPLTFIPSTNPIFETKVKEYLIPQLIKGVPALFVNVKPLYKNQSKSEIIEKVVLEFVDNELPNIQNPTVSVWTNYYLSQHYLYKKELIKAMEYINIAITHSPTLVELYIIKSRILKHENKIAEAMEVMNEGRELDLQDRFINSKATKYMLRNNCVNEAIDTISLFTKLDEGTINGCKDLHIMQVNWILIESGEAYNRLYSHYKLQLESQENDTDKEEIQELVEIYKGLSLKRFQSVLKNFEIFYADQYDFHSYCMRRGTPRDYIDLIKWEDKIHSTPVYIRALKGLTNLYFELYEEQKGTPPTDDDIQVKKINKKQKKAQVQANKKRQEFATRVESEKDDSDPFGINLINNLLSDDILTKLYELYKPLIVEGKDLLLTWESLFKIYLYQGKYVLALSAIKNFHKLLNNNGTTTTTTKHCKIISNMLIALSDTLNSDIDVNPAIKKVVEKGIISSYPDFEK
;
A
#
# COMPACT_ATOMS: atom_id res chain seq x y z
N MET A 1 -42.90 44.71 7.68
CA MET A 1 -43.64 44.34 8.91
C MET A 1 -43.91 42.84 8.89
N VAL A 2 -43.06 42.05 9.56
CA VAL A 2 -43.45 40.81 10.26
C VAL A 2 -42.54 40.73 11.49
N VAL A 3 -43.19 40.45 12.61
CA VAL A 3 -42.82 40.71 14.00
C VAL A 3 -41.53 40.01 14.44
N GLY A 4 -40.64 40.77 15.07
CA GLY A 4 -39.45 40.25 15.73
C GLY A 4 -39.79 39.36 16.94
N LYS A 5 -39.14 38.20 17.02
CA LYS A 5 -39.03 37.46 18.28
C LYS A 5 -37.95 38.12 19.12
N LYS A 6 -38.41 38.97 20.05
CA LYS A 6 -37.64 39.48 21.19
C LYS A 6 -37.02 38.31 21.95
N GLY A 7 -35.78 38.49 22.38
CA GLY A 7 -35.02 37.54 23.17
C GLY A 7 -35.80 37.06 24.40
N ILE A 8 -35.85 35.75 24.56
CA ILE A 8 -36.27 35.11 25.81
C ILE A 8 -35.06 35.15 26.74
N PRO A 9 -35.18 35.62 27.99
CA PRO A 9 -34.08 35.60 28.94
C PRO A 9 -33.65 34.16 29.22
N ILE A 10 -32.35 33.92 29.18
CA ILE A 10 -31.72 32.66 29.62
C ILE A 10 -31.93 32.53 31.14
N ILE A 11 -33.01 31.89 31.56
CA ILE A 11 -32.97 31.12 32.81
C ILE A 11 -32.38 29.79 32.37
N SER A 12 -31.09 29.55 32.63
CA SER A 12 -30.52 28.24 32.35
C SER A 12 -31.27 27.21 33.18
N ASN A 13 -32.01 26.31 32.54
CA ASN A 13 -32.56 25.17 33.26
C ASN A 13 -31.41 24.43 33.93
N LYS A 14 -31.62 23.93 35.15
CA LYS A 14 -30.61 23.15 35.89
C LYS A 14 -30.05 21.99 35.04
N GLU A 15 -30.87 21.50 34.12
CA GLU A 15 -30.53 20.47 33.12
C GLU A 15 -29.49 20.95 32.11
N ASP A 16 -29.61 22.17 31.59
CA ASP A 16 -28.64 22.76 30.66
C ASP A 16 -27.31 23.08 31.35
N ALA A 17 -27.36 23.47 32.63
CA ALA A 17 -26.16 23.67 33.44
C ALA A 17 -25.41 22.34 33.66
N ASN A 18 -26.14 21.28 34.05
CA ASN A 18 -25.59 19.93 34.21
C ASN A 18 -25.02 19.40 32.88
N PHE A 19 -25.71 19.63 31.77
CA PHE A 19 -25.24 19.24 30.44
C PHE A 19 -23.94 19.96 30.05
N ARG A 20 -23.85 21.29 30.25
CA ARG A 20 -22.61 22.06 29.99
C ARG A 20 -21.44 21.57 30.85
N GLU A 21 -21.69 21.20 32.11
CA GLU A 21 -20.67 20.59 32.97
C GLU A 21 -20.25 19.21 32.46
N ALA A 22 -21.21 18.37 32.06
CA ALA A 22 -20.93 17.07 31.46
C ALA A 22 -20.11 17.20 30.16
N LEU A 23 -20.37 18.22 29.33
CA LEU A 23 -19.60 18.50 28.12
C LEU A 23 -18.14 18.87 28.45
N LYS A 24 -17.91 19.73 29.45
CA LYS A 24 -16.54 20.04 29.92
C LYS A 24 -15.80 18.80 30.43
N LEU A 25 -16.52 17.92 31.14
CA LEU A 25 -15.96 16.65 31.62
C LEU A 25 -15.66 15.69 30.47
N PHE A 26 -16.48 15.68 29.41
CA PHE A 26 -16.22 14.93 28.19
C PHE A 26 -14.92 15.41 27.51
N ASP A 27 -14.76 16.73 27.32
CA ASP A 27 -13.54 17.31 26.74
C ASP A 27 -12.29 17.01 27.58
N SER A 28 -12.46 16.95 28.91
CA SER A 28 -11.40 16.58 29.87
C SER A 28 -11.16 15.06 29.97
N LYS A 29 -11.78 14.25 29.09
CA LYS A 29 -11.73 12.78 29.06
C LYS A 29 -12.20 12.09 30.36
N GLN A 30 -13.00 12.78 31.19
CA GLN A 30 -13.58 12.23 32.42
C GLN A 30 -14.93 11.55 32.15
N TYR A 31 -14.94 10.56 31.24
CA TYR A 31 -16.16 9.96 30.68
C TYR A 31 -17.10 9.35 31.74
N LYS A 32 -16.57 8.67 32.76
CA LYS A 32 -17.39 8.07 33.84
C LYS A 32 -18.16 9.12 34.65
N LYS A 33 -17.55 10.30 34.88
CA LYS A 33 -18.21 11.39 35.63
C LYS A 33 -19.24 12.10 34.76
N ALA A 34 -18.90 12.37 33.50
CA ALA A 34 -19.82 12.93 32.52
C ALA A 34 -21.07 12.04 32.34
N LEU A 35 -20.90 10.72 32.22
CA LEU A 35 -22.01 9.78 32.09
C LEU A 35 -22.97 9.82 33.29
N LYS A 36 -22.44 9.89 34.52
CA LYS A 36 -23.27 10.02 35.73
C LYS A 36 -24.14 11.28 35.72
N LEU A 37 -23.59 12.42 35.28
CA LEU A 37 -24.34 13.66 35.16
C LEU A 37 -25.41 13.57 34.07
N ILE A 38 -25.10 12.94 32.94
CA ILE A 38 -26.04 12.75 31.83
C ILE A 38 -27.16 11.78 32.20
N ASP A 39 -26.87 10.69 32.91
CA ASP A 39 -27.90 9.77 33.42
C ASP A 39 -28.82 10.46 34.44
N LEU A 40 -28.27 11.32 35.30
CA LEU A 40 -29.08 12.15 36.20
C LEU A 40 -29.99 13.10 35.43
N ASN A 41 -29.49 13.66 34.33
CA ASN A 41 -30.25 14.56 33.47
C ASN A 41 -31.39 13.84 32.76
N LEU A 42 -31.10 12.69 32.14
CA LEU A 42 -32.07 11.87 31.42
C LEU A 42 -33.12 11.21 32.34
N LYS A 43 -32.81 11.00 33.62
CA LYS A 43 -33.81 10.58 34.63
C LYS A 43 -34.87 11.66 34.90
N LYS A 44 -34.50 12.94 34.80
CA LYS A 44 -35.41 14.07 35.00
C LYS A 44 -36.15 14.44 33.73
N ASN A 45 -35.42 14.45 32.61
CA ASN A 45 -35.93 14.75 31.29
C ASN A 45 -35.41 13.73 30.28
N SER A 46 -36.18 12.67 30.06
CA SER A 46 -35.82 11.56 29.16
C SER A 46 -35.78 11.95 27.69
N ASN A 47 -36.33 13.13 27.33
CA ASN A 47 -36.39 13.65 25.97
C ASN A 47 -35.34 14.74 25.69
N HIS A 48 -34.40 15.01 26.61
CA HIS A 48 -33.34 16.00 26.40
C HIS A 48 -32.36 15.52 25.31
N ALA A 49 -32.47 16.09 24.10
CA ALA A 49 -31.82 15.60 22.89
C ALA A 49 -30.28 15.70 22.97
N GLU A 50 -29.75 16.78 23.54
CA GLU A 50 -28.32 16.99 23.70
C GLU A 50 -27.70 15.95 24.66
N SER A 51 -28.41 15.63 25.75
CA SER A 51 -27.98 14.59 26.69
C SER A 51 -28.02 13.20 26.07
N LEU A 52 -28.99 12.90 25.20
CA LEU A 52 -29.04 11.63 24.46
C LEU A 52 -27.84 11.52 23.48
N ALA A 53 -27.53 12.59 22.74
CA ALA A 53 -26.40 12.61 21.81
C ALA A 53 -25.04 12.48 22.52
N LEU A 54 -24.86 13.20 23.65
CA LEU A 54 -23.63 13.10 24.45
C LEU A 54 -23.51 11.73 25.14
N LYS A 55 -24.63 11.10 25.54
CA LYS A 55 -24.63 9.74 26.07
C LYS A 55 -24.11 8.73 25.05
N GLY A 56 -24.55 8.82 23.79
CA GLY A 56 -24.02 7.98 22.70
C GLY A 56 -22.50 8.07 22.59
N ASN A 57 -21.97 9.30 22.55
CA ASN A 57 -20.53 9.57 22.52
C ASN A 57 -19.78 9.04 23.77
N LEU A 58 -20.36 9.21 24.95
CA LEU A 58 -19.76 8.73 26.21
C LEU A 58 -19.69 7.21 26.28
N ILE A 59 -20.75 6.52 25.86
CA ILE A 59 -20.76 5.06 25.77
C ILE A 59 -19.63 4.60 24.85
N LEU A 60 -19.45 5.25 23.70
CA LEU A 60 -18.40 4.90 22.75
C LEU A 60 -16.96 5.08 23.31
N ASN A 61 -16.73 6.02 24.22
CA ASN A 61 -15.41 6.34 24.74
C ASN A 61 -15.04 5.65 26.07
N LEU A 62 -15.96 4.91 26.70
CA LEU A 62 -15.67 4.16 27.94
C LEU A 62 -14.91 2.85 27.66
N PRO A 63 -13.96 2.43 28.54
CA PRO A 63 -13.32 1.13 28.43
C PRO A 63 -14.39 0.02 28.58
N ALA A 64 -14.44 -0.90 27.62
CA ALA A 64 -15.54 -1.85 27.47
C ALA A 64 -15.41 -3.09 28.37
N ASN A 65 -16.57 -3.64 28.74
CA ASN A 65 -16.80 -5.04 29.09
C ASN A 65 -17.94 -5.59 28.18
N GLY A 66 -17.73 -5.74 26.86
CA GLY A 66 -18.67 -6.50 25.99
C GLY A 66 -18.98 -5.94 24.58
N GLU A 67 -19.52 -6.82 23.73
CA GLU A 67 -19.78 -6.67 22.27
C GLU A 67 -20.93 -5.70 21.88
N ASN A 68 -21.82 -5.30 22.80
CA ASN A 68 -23.03 -4.50 22.49
C ASN A 68 -22.84 -2.97 22.56
N LYS A 69 -21.61 -2.46 22.71
CA LYS A 69 -21.33 -1.03 22.91
C LYS A 69 -21.73 -0.16 21.73
N GLU A 70 -21.54 -0.66 20.51
CA GLU A 70 -21.79 0.10 19.29
C GLU A 70 -23.29 0.21 19.00
N SER A 71 -24.02 -0.90 19.11
CA SER A 71 -25.47 -0.94 18.98
C SER A 71 -26.15 -0.07 20.03
N ASP A 72 -25.69 -0.13 21.28
CA ASP A 72 -26.24 0.67 22.38
C ASP A 72 -26.00 2.17 22.13
N SER A 73 -24.78 2.54 21.77
CA SER A 73 -24.42 3.92 21.44
C SER A 73 -25.24 4.45 20.26
N LEU A 74 -25.36 3.70 19.17
CA LEU A 74 -26.13 4.05 17.99
C LEU A 74 -27.63 4.24 18.33
N SER A 75 -28.16 3.42 19.23
CA SER A 75 -29.56 3.56 19.68
C SER A 75 -29.84 4.92 20.34
N TYR A 76 -28.88 5.47 21.10
CA TYR A 76 -29.00 6.79 21.73
C TYR A 76 -28.83 7.92 20.72
N ILE A 77 -27.95 7.76 19.73
CA ILE A 77 -27.80 8.71 18.62
C ILE A 77 -29.10 8.79 17.81
N ASN A 78 -29.68 7.66 17.42
CA ASN A 78 -30.95 7.62 16.69
C ASN A 78 -32.10 8.24 17.49
N LYS A 79 -32.14 8.02 18.81
CA LYS A 79 -33.11 8.68 19.70
C LYS A 79 -32.91 10.19 19.75
N ALA A 80 -31.68 10.69 19.77
CA ALA A 80 -31.40 12.12 19.75
C ALA A 80 -31.89 12.77 18.45
N ILE A 81 -31.60 12.15 17.30
CA ILE A 81 -32.04 12.59 15.97
C ILE A 81 -33.57 12.69 15.90
N ALA A 82 -34.27 11.69 16.41
CA ALA A 82 -35.73 11.66 16.40
C ALA A 82 -36.39 12.74 17.29
N LYS A 83 -35.63 13.34 18.22
CA LYS A 83 -36.18 14.31 19.19
C LYS A 83 -36.00 15.75 18.74
N ASP A 84 -34.80 16.10 18.26
CA ASP A 84 -34.54 17.46 17.78
C ASP A 84 -33.47 17.45 16.69
N SER A 85 -33.93 17.32 15.44
CA SER A 85 -33.09 17.29 14.24
C SER A 85 -32.65 18.67 13.74
N SER A 86 -33.10 19.74 14.40
CA SER A 86 -32.77 21.13 14.04
C SER A 86 -31.75 21.78 14.97
N ASN A 87 -31.33 21.06 16.01
CA ASN A 87 -30.44 21.57 17.03
C ASN A 87 -28.97 21.40 16.61
N TYR A 88 -28.33 22.54 16.31
CA TYR A 88 -26.93 22.56 15.87
C TYR A 88 -25.96 21.83 16.81
N LEU A 89 -26.24 21.78 18.11
CA LEU A 89 -25.37 21.11 19.09
C LEU A 89 -25.54 19.60 19.05
N VAL A 90 -26.77 19.11 18.85
CA VAL A 90 -27.06 17.69 18.60
C VAL A 90 -26.34 17.25 17.33
N ASP A 91 -26.46 18.01 16.24
CA ASP A 91 -25.78 17.73 14.98
C ASP A 91 -24.25 17.65 15.15
N HIS A 92 -23.67 18.58 15.91
CA HIS A 92 -22.23 18.60 16.18
C HIS A 92 -21.79 17.36 16.96
N LEU A 93 -22.53 16.98 18.02
CA LEU A 93 -22.23 15.78 18.80
C LEU A 93 -22.35 14.50 17.98
N ILE A 94 -23.28 14.44 17.03
CA ILE A 94 -23.41 13.31 16.10
C ILE A 94 -22.26 13.30 15.09
N GLY A 95 -21.82 14.47 14.61
CA GLY A 95 -20.61 14.59 13.79
C GLY A 95 -19.36 14.07 14.50
N ILE A 96 -19.18 14.39 15.79
CA ILE A 96 -18.09 13.85 16.63
C ILE A 96 -18.21 12.33 16.77
N TYR A 97 -19.42 11.81 16.96
CA TYR A 97 -19.67 10.37 17.05
C TYR A 97 -19.22 9.64 15.79
N TYR A 98 -19.69 10.05 14.61
CA TYR A 98 -19.30 9.39 13.35
C TYR A 98 -17.81 9.58 13.04
N ARG A 99 -17.20 10.71 13.41
CA ARG A 99 -15.76 10.90 13.29
C ARG A 99 -14.98 9.89 14.13
N SER A 100 -15.41 9.64 15.38
CA SER A 100 -14.77 8.64 16.24
C SER A 100 -14.97 7.19 15.80
N LYS A 101 -15.87 6.97 14.83
CA LYS A 101 -16.08 5.71 14.13
C LYS A 101 -15.38 5.66 12.77
N GLU A 102 -14.59 6.68 12.44
CA GLU A 102 -13.91 6.83 11.15
C GLU A 102 -14.88 6.86 9.95
N ASN A 103 -16.18 7.06 10.20
CA ASN A 103 -17.16 7.29 9.16
C ASN A 103 -17.18 8.78 8.80
N TYR A 104 -16.14 9.18 8.07
CA TYR A 104 -15.92 10.58 7.70
C TYR A 104 -17.02 11.14 6.79
N PHE A 105 -17.66 10.29 5.99
CA PHE A 105 -18.78 10.68 5.14
C PHE A 105 -19.98 11.16 5.95
N GLU A 106 -20.48 10.34 6.89
CA GLU A 106 -21.58 10.76 7.77
C GLU A 106 -21.15 11.90 8.69
N ALA A 107 -19.93 11.87 9.24
CA ALA A 107 -19.42 12.97 10.05
C ALA A 107 -19.46 14.31 9.29
N SER A 108 -19.06 14.33 8.01
CA SER A 108 -19.09 15.55 7.19
C SER A 108 -20.49 16.13 7.03
N LYS A 109 -21.50 15.28 6.84
CA LYS A 109 -22.91 15.70 6.71
C LYS A 109 -23.41 16.35 7.99
N TRP A 110 -23.18 15.71 9.13
CA TRP A 110 -23.63 16.22 10.43
C TRP A 110 -22.91 17.50 10.84
N LEU A 111 -21.61 17.61 10.59
CA LEU A 111 -20.86 18.85 10.84
C LEU A 111 -21.33 20.00 9.95
N LYS A 112 -21.68 19.72 8.69
CA LYS A 112 -22.28 20.70 7.79
C LYS A 112 -23.67 21.12 8.27
N LEU A 113 -24.53 20.18 8.62
CA LEU A 113 -25.87 20.45 9.14
C LEU A 113 -25.84 21.31 10.40
N SER A 114 -24.88 21.08 11.30
CA SER A 114 -24.65 21.93 12.47
C SER A 114 -24.39 23.40 12.10
N LEU A 115 -23.61 23.65 11.06
CA LEU A 115 -23.35 25.01 10.56
C LEU A 115 -24.60 25.62 9.90
N ASP A 116 -25.32 24.84 9.10
CA ASP A 116 -26.54 25.26 8.41
C ASP A 116 -27.66 25.61 9.42
N ASN A 117 -27.74 24.86 10.53
CA ASN A 117 -28.64 25.11 11.67
C ASN A 117 -28.18 26.26 12.59
N GLY A 118 -27.16 27.03 12.18
CA GLY A 118 -26.79 28.29 12.82
C GLY A 118 -25.82 28.17 14.00
N SER A 119 -24.98 27.13 14.05
CA SER A 119 -23.95 26.99 15.08
C SER A 119 -23.08 28.26 15.19
N PRO A 120 -22.92 28.83 16.40
CA PRO A 120 -22.02 29.96 16.62
C PRO A 120 -20.54 29.55 16.57
N ASN A 121 -20.24 28.26 16.67
CA ASN A 121 -18.87 27.75 16.71
C ASN A 121 -18.30 27.56 15.30
N LYS A 122 -17.58 28.57 14.81
CA LYS A 122 -16.91 28.51 13.50
C LYS A 122 -15.72 27.54 13.45
N ALA A 123 -15.22 27.02 14.58
CA ALA A 123 -14.18 25.98 14.57
C ALA A 123 -14.65 24.67 13.94
N ILE A 124 -15.98 24.44 13.85
CA ILE A 124 -16.56 23.29 13.14
C ILE A 124 -16.13 23.27 11.66
N LEU A 125 -15.92 24.43 11.03
CA LEU A 125 -15.43 24.52 9.64
C LEU A 125 -14.04 23.89 9.47
N ARG A 126 -13.19 23.98 10.50
CA ARG A 126 -11.87 23.35 10.49
C ARG A 126 -12.00 21.83 10.51
N ASP A 127 -12.82 21.30 11.40
CA ASP A 127 -13.04 19.85 11.53
C ASP A 127 -13.75 19.28 10.28
N LEU A 128 -14.72 20.03 9.74
CA LEU A 128 -15.38 19.73 8.47
C LEU A 128 -14.38 19.71 7.31
N SER A 129 -13.44 20.65 7.27
CA SER A 129 -12.41 20.68 6.23
C SER A 129 -11.51 19.44 6.24
N PHE A 130 -11.27 18.84 7.41
CA PHE A 130 -10.52 17.58 7.49
C PHE A 130 -11.32 16.43 6.88
N MET A 131 -12.64 16.36 7.11
CA MET A 131 -13.50 15.38 6.45
C MET A 131 -13.51 15.56 4.94
N GLN A 132 -13.68 16.81 4.48
CA GLN A 132 -13.82 17.12 3.05
C GLN A 132 -12.56 16.76 2.28
N VAL A 133 -11.37 17.07 2.81
CA VAL A 133 -10.11 16.66 2.15
C VAL A 133 -9.92 15.15 2.20
N HIS A 134 -10.29 14.49 3.31
CA HIS A 134 -10.22 13.03 3.43
C HIS A 134 -11.13 12.32 2.41
N LEU A 135 -12.30 12.90 2.13
CA LEU A 135 -13.26 12.43 1.12
C LEU A 135 -12.98 12.94 -0.30
N ARG A 136 -11.90 13.73 -0.48
CA ARG A 136 -11.53 14.37 -1.75
C ARG A 136 -12.60 15.33 -2.31
N ASP A 137 -13.49 15.84 -1.46
CA ASP A 137 -14.46 16.89 -1.80
C ASP A 137 -13.78 18.28 -1.77
N TYR A 138 -12.92 18.51 -2.76
CA TYR A 138 -12.10 19.72 -2.84
C TYR A 138 -12.93 20.99 -3.10
N LYS A 139 -14.11 20.86 -3.70
CA LYS A 139 -15.01 21.98 -3.95
C LYS A 139 -15.52 22.55 -2.64
N SER A 140 -16.09 21.71 -1.78
CA SER A 140 -16.59 22.13 -0.46
C SER A 140 -15.45 22.48 0.49
N LEU A 141 -14.29 21.81 0.35
CA LEU A 141 -13.07 22.10 1.13
C LEU A 141 -12.64 23.56 0.97
N LYS A 142 -12.56 24.05 -0.27
CA LYS A 142 -12.18 25.43 -0.57
C LYS A 142 -13.11 26.42 0.13
N GLU A 143 -14.43 26.22 0.00
CA GLU A 143 -15.44 27.09 0.63
C GLU A 143 -15.28 27.11 2.16
N SER A 144 -15.12 25.94 2.77
CA SER A 144 -14.98 25.81 4.22
C SER A 144 -13.69 26.46 4.74
N ARG A 145 -12.57 26.29 4.02
CA ARG A 145 -11.28 26.92 4.34
C ARG A 145 -11.30 28.44 4.16
N GLN A 146 -12.00 28.93 3.14
CA GLN A 146 -12.16 30.37 2.90
C GLN A 146 -12.90 31.04 4.08
N ILE A 147 -14.06 30.49 4.46
CA ILE A 147 -14.86 31.04 5.58
C ILE A 147 -14.07 30.94 6.90
N TYR A 148 -13.35 29.84 7.13
CA TYR A 148 -12.55 29.69 8.34
C TYR A 148 -11.35 30.67 8.39
N LEU A 149 -10.72 30.94 7.25
CA LEU A 149 -9.66 31.94 7.16
C LEU A 149 -10.19 33.35 7.48
N GLU A 150 -11.35 33.73 6.95
CA GLU A 150 -11.98 35.03 7.23
C GLU A 150 -12.31 35.19 8.72
N HIS A 151 -12.69 34.10 9.39
CA HIS A 151 -12.92 34.10 10.83
C HIS A 151 -11.63 34.20 11.66
N GLN A 152 -10.55 33.54 11.23
CA GLN A 152 -9.26 33.50 11.94
C GLN A 152 -8.06 33.77 11.02
N PRO A 153 -7.89 35.02 10.53
CA PRO A 153 -6.82 35.36 9.59
C PRO A 153 -5.44 35.46 10.23
N GLY A 154 -5.36 35.54 11.57
CA GLY A 154 -4.11 35.70 12.32
C GLY A 154 -3.20 34.45 12.33
N TYR A 155 -3.68 33.29 11.85
CA TYR A 155 -2.88 32.07 11.81
C TYR A 155 -2.46 31.73 10.40
N ARG A 156 -1.14 31.68 10.16
CA ARG A 156 -0.56 31.30 8.86
C ARG A 156 -1.05 29.94 8.35
N ALA A 157 -1.24 28.97 9.24
CA ALA A 157 -1.78 27.66 8.91
C ALA A 157 -3.12 27.71 8.16
N ASN A 158 -3.96 28.73 8.43
CA ASN A 158 -5.25 28.90 7.75
C ASN A 158 -5.06 29.39 6.30
N TRP A 159 -4.06 30.24 6.06
CA TRP A 159 -3.68 30.68 4.72
C TRP A 159 -3.10 29.53 3.89
N THR A 160 -2.17 28.77 4.49
CA THR A 160 -1.61 27.56 3.87
C THR A 160 -2.71 26.53 3.57
N GLY A 161 -3.65 26.34 4.49
CA GLY A 161 -4.80 25.44 4.30
C GLY A 161 -5.72 25.86 3.16
N LEU A 162 -6.00 27.15 3.00
CA LEU A 162 -6.76 27.66 1.85
C LEU A 162 -5.98 27.51 0.55
N ALA A 163 -4.70 27.85 0.53
CA ALA A 163 -3.86 27.71 -0.66
C ALA A 163 -3.80 26.26 -1.16
N ILE A 164 -3.68 25.30 -0.25
CA ILE A 164 -3.74 23.87 -0.57
C ILE A 164 -5.12 23.47 -1.09
N ALA A 165 -6.20 23.93 -0.46
CA ALA A 165 -7.56 23.64 -0.92
C ALA A 165 -7.80 24.15 -2.35
N GLN A 166 -7.33 25.37 -2.65
CA GLN A 166 -7.37 25.94 -4.00
C GLN A 166 -6.52 25.13 -4.99
N TYR A 167 -5.32 24.72 -4.58
CA TYR A 167 -4.43 23.87 -5.40
C TYR A 167 -5.09 22.52 -5.73
N LEU A 168 -5.64 21.82 -4.73
CA LEU A 168 -6.33 20.54 -4.90
C LEU A 168 -7.60 20.66 -5.76
N ASN A 169 -8.28 21.80 -5.70
CA ASN A 169 -9.40 22.13 -6.58
C ASN A 169 -8.98 22.62 -7.98
N ASN A 170 -7.69 22.50 -8.34
CA ASN A 170 -7.11 22.94 -9.62
C ASN A 170 -7.22 24.46 -9.90
N GLU A 171 -7.37 25.29 -8.86
CA GLU A 171 -7.37 26.75 -8.93
C GLU A 171 -5.96 27.32 -8.63
N LEU A 172 -4.99 26.96 -9.46
CA LEU A 172 -3.56 27.22 -9.23
C LEU A 172 -3.23 28.72 -9.06
N THR A 173 -3.84 29.59 -9.87
CA THR A 173 -3.65 31.05 -9.77
C THR A 173 -4.15 31.61 -8.44
N ASN A 174 -5.31 31.12 -7.95
CA ASN A 174 -5.86 31.55 -6.66
C ASN A 174 -4.94 31.12 -5.51
N SER A 175 -4.40 29.89 -5.58
CA SER A 175 -3.43 29.38 -4.62
C SER A 175 -2.19 30.28 -4.53
N ILE A 176 -1.61 30.66 -5.67
CA ILE A 176 -0.48 31.61 -5.74
C ILE A 176 -0.84 32.95 -5.12
N ASN A 177 -2.02 33.50 -5.43
CA ASN A 177 -2.45 34.78 -4.89
C ASN A 177 -2.60 34.73 -3.36
N THR A 178 -3.15 33.63 -2.82
CA THR A 178 -3.28 33.41 -1.38
C THR A 178 -1.91 33.35 -0.70
N LEU A 179 -0.96 32.61 -1.28
CA LEU A 179 0.41 32.49 -0.76
C LEU A 179 1.16 33.83 -0.81
N SER A 180 1.04 34.57 -1.92
CA SER A 180 1.71 35.87 -2.06
C SER A 180 1.18 36.89 -1.05
N LYS A 181 -0.15 36.94 -0.83
CA LYS A 181 -0.75 37.82 0.19
C LYS A 181 -0.21 37.57 1.59
N ILE A 182 -0.08 36.31 2.00
CA ILE A 182 0.42 35.99 3.35
C ILE A 182 1.93 36.23 3.46
N GLU A 183 2.68 36.03 2.38
CA GLU A 183 4.11 36.36 2.34
C GLU A 183 4.34 37.87 2.50
N ASP A 184 3.57 38.72 1.81
CA ASP A 184 3.68 40.18 1.92
C ASP A 184 3.41 40.67 3.36
N ILE A 185 2.45 40.04 4.05
CA ILE A 185 2.10 40.37 5.44
C ILE A 185 3.22 39.96 6.42
N ILE A 186 3.82 38.78 6.21
CA ILE A 186 4.74 38.17 7.19
C ILE A 186 6.19 38.59 6.97
N THR A 187 6.62 38.89 5.74
CA THR A 187 8.03 39.19 5.41
C THR A 187 8.67 40.24 6.32
N PRO A 188 8.01 41.36 6.69
CA PRO A 188 8.57 42.35 7.61
C PRO A 188 8.75 41.87 9.06
N HIS A 189 8.10 40.77 9.44
CA HIS A 189 8.01 40.25 10.81
C HIS A 189 8.61 38.85 10.96
N LEU A 190 9.33 38.35 9.95
CA LEU A 190 9.91 37.01 9.95
C LEU A 190 11.00 36.86 11.01
N ASN A 191 10.83 35.88 11.90
CA ASN A 191 11.87 35.44 12.82
C ASN A 191 12.54 34.15 12.33
N ALA A 192 13.68 33.81 12.93
CA ALA A 192 14.43 32.60 12.58
C ALA A 192 13.61 31.30 12.72
N SER A 193 12.68 31.25 13.68
CA SER A 193 11.76 30.11 13.87
C SER A 193 10.81 29.88 12.70
N ASP A 194 10.46 30.97 12.00
CA ASP A 194 9.41 30.97 10.98
C ASP A 194 10.00 30.77 9.58
N LEU A 195 11.33 30.85 9.44
CA LEU A 195 12.04 30.72 8.17
C LEU A 195 11.78 29.38 7.50
N TYR A 196 11.75 28.28 8.26
CA TYR A 196 11.49 26.96 7.71
C TYR A 196 10.11 26.90 7.02
N GLU A 197 9.05 27.22 7.76
CA GLU A 197 7.68 27.28 7.21
C GLU A 197 7.61 28.28 6.04
N HIS A 198 8.32 29.41 6.15
CA HIS A 198 8.35 30.40 5.08
C HIS A 198 8.98 29.88 3.80
N ASN A 199 10.12 29.20 3.88
CA ASN A 199 10.78 28.63 2.73
C ASN A 199 9.93 27.51 2.10
N GLU A 200 9.28 26.68 2.91
CA GLU A 200 8.41 25.62 2.41
C GLU A 200 7.20 26.18 1.65
N CYS A 201 6.55 27.23 2.17
CA CYS A 201 5.48 27.93 1.45
C CYS A 201 5.99 28.56 0.15
N THR A 202 7.19 29.16 0.17
CA THR A 202 7.81 29.79 -1.01
C THR A 202 8.10 28.74 -2.09
N LEU A 203 8.69 27.60 -1.70
CA LEU A 203 8.98 26.48 -2.60
C LEU A 203 7.70 25.82 -3.11
N PHE A 204 6.63 25.78 -2.32
CA PHE A 204 5.32 25.34 -2.78
C PHE A 204 4.73 26.28 -3.82
N LYS A 205 4.72 27.59 -3.56
CA LYS A 205 4.32 28.61 -4.55
C LYS A 205 5.13 28.47 -5.84
N ASN A 206 6.44 28.26 -5.71
CA ASN A 206 7.35 28.03 -6.83
C ASN A 206 7.00 26.78 -7.65
N LYS A 207 6.73 25.65 -6.98
CA LYS A 207 6.23 24.41 -7.60
C LYS A 207 4.98 24.69 -8.44
N ILE A 208 4.03 25.48 -7.92
CA ILE A 208 2.79 25.84 -8.63
C ILE A 208 3.08 26.66 -9.90
N TYR A 209 3.96 27.66 -9.84
CA TYR A 209 4.39 28.38 -11.06
C TYR A 209 4.99 27.45 -12.11
N GLY A 210 5.80 26.47 -11.67
CA GLY A 210 6.34 25.43 -12.54
C GLY A 210 5.28 24.52 -13.17
N GLU A 211 4.19 24.22 -12.46
CA GLU A 211 3.05 23.45 -12.97
C GLU A 211 2.22 24.27 -13.99
N LEU A 212 2.10 25.58 -13.77
CA LEU A 212 1.52 26.54 -14.74
C LEU A 212 2.40 26.77 -15.98
N LYS A 213 3.62 26.20 -16.01
CA LYS A 213 4.64 26.40 -17.05
C LYS A 213 5.12 27.85 -17.19
N ASP A 214 4.89 28.69 -16.17
CA ASP A 214 5.44 30.05 -16.09
C ASP A 214 6.84 29.99 -15.47
N TYR A 215 7.79 29.41 -16.23
CA TYR A 215 9.14 29.13 -15.76
C TYR A 215 9.95 30.39 -15.47
N SER A 216 9.66 31.49 -16.17
CA SER A 216 10.32 32.79 -15.95
C SER A 216 10.01 33.33 -14.56
N LYS A 217 8.71 33.40 -14.21
CA LYS A 217 8.32 33.84 -12.86
C LYS A 217 8.74 32.85 -11.78
N ALA A 218 8.72 31.55 -12.09
CA ALA A 218 9.23 30.55 -11.16
C ALA A 218 10.72 30.81 -10.84
N LEU A 219 11.57 31.12 -11.83
CA LEU A 219 12.96 31.47 -11.56
C LEU A 219 13.10 32.76 -10.77
N GLU A 220 12.36 33.81 -11.12
CA GLU A 220 12.38 35.09 -10.41
C GLU A 220 12.09 34.94 -8.91
N VAL A 221 11.00 34.24 -8.58
CA VAL A 221 10.61 33.95 -7.19
C VAL A 221 11.67 33.11 -6.48
N LEU A 222 12.23 32.13 -7.17
CA LEU A 222 13.20 31.20 -6.58
C LEU A 222 14.53 31.90 -6.28
N GLU A 223 15.04 32.69 -7.23
CA GLU A 223 16.33 33.39 -7.11
C GLU A 223 16.23 34.61 -6.17
N GLY A 224 15.07 35.27 -6.09
CA GLY A 224 14.84 36.39 -5.17
C GLY A 224 15.03 36.03 -3.68
N ASP A 225 14.74 34.78 -3.30
CA ASP A 225 14.88 34.28 -1.93
C ASP A 225 16.02 33.26 -1.76
N GLU A 226 16.96 33.16 -2.70
CA GLU A 226 18.04 32.16 -2.68
C GLU A 226 18.77 32.12 -1.33
N SER A 227 19.12 33.29 -0.77
CA SER A 227 19.86 33.38 0.50
C SER A 227 19.06 32.84 1.70
N LYS A 228 17.73 32.95 1.65
CA LYS A 228 16.82 32.59 2.75
C LYS A 228 16.36 31.13 2.69
N ILE A 229 16.32 30.51 1.50
CA ILE A 229 15.83 29.14 1.33
C ILE A 229 16.77 28.13 2.00
N LEU A 230 16.29 27.41 3.02
CA LEU A 230 17.07 26.39 3.72
C LEU A 230 17.23 25.09 2.90
N ASP A 231 16.18 24.67 2.18
CA ASP A 231 16.22 23.49 1.30
C ASP A 231 16.96 23.81 -0.01
N LYS A 232 18.30 23.80 0.07
CA LYS A 232 19.18 24.02 -1.08
C LYS A 232 19.07 22.94 -2.14
N LEU A 233 18.60 21.73 -1.80
CA LEU A 233 18.46 20.66 -2.77
C LEU A 233 17.31 20.99 -3.73
N SER A 234 16.10 21.21 -3.20
CA SER A 234 14.95 21.58 -4.03
C SER A 234 15.20 22.87 -4.81
N TYR A 235 15.86 23.85 -4.20
CA TYR A 235 16.26 25.08 -4.90
C TYR A 235 17.08 24.77 -6.17
N LEU A 236 18.14 23.97 -6.05
CA LEU A 236 18.99 23.63 -7.20
C LEU A 236 18.25 22.78 -8.24
N GLU A 237 17.42 21.83 -7.80
CA GLU A 237 16.63 20.98 -8.70
C GLU A 237 15.58 21.76 -9.49
N TYR A 238 14.82 22.64 -8.83
CA TYR A 238 13.83 23.49 -9.48
C TYR A 238 14.49 24.46 -10.44
N ARG A 239 15.58 25.12 -10.01
CA ARG A 239 16.32 26.05 -10.86
C ARG A 239 16.87 25.37 -12.11
N ALA A 240 17.52 24.20 -11.96
CA ALA A 240 18.03 23.43 -13.10
C ALA A 240 16.91 22.99 -14.05
N LYS A 241 15.78 22.52 -13.48
CA LYS A 241 14.60 22.11 -14.25
C LYS A 241 14.03 23.27 -15.07
N TYR A 242 13.82 24.43 -14.47
CA TYR A 242 13.23 25.57 -15.18
C TYR A 242 14.14 26.13 -16.27
N LEU A 243 15.45 26.25 -16.00
CA LEU A 243 16.42 26.64 -17.03
C LEU A 243 16.41 25.66 -18.20
N LEU A 244 16.35 24.36 -17.93
CA LEU A 244 16.26 23.34 -18.98
C LEU A 244 14.96 23.46 -19.78
N MET A 245 13.82 23.70 -19.12
CA MET A 245 12.52 23.88 -19.79
C MET A 245 12.44 25.17 -20.61
N MET A 246 13.24 26.18 -20.29
CA MET A 246 13.41 27.42 -21.06
C MET A 246 14.49 27.32 -22.15
N ASP A 247 15.05 26.13 -22.39
CA ASP A 247 16.15 25.87 -23.33
C ASP A 247 17.47 26.62 -23.01
N ASP A 248 17.63 27.18 -21.79
CA ASP A 248 18.94 27.63 -21.28
C ASP A 248 19.76 26.43 -20.77
N LYS A 249 20.12 25.60 -21.74
CA LYS A 249 20.94 24.39 -21.58
C LYS A 249 22.29 24.66 -20.93
N LYS A 250 22.91 25.80 -21.23
CA LYS A 250 24.25 26.14 -20.72
C LYS A 250 24.19 26.40 -19.22
N SER A 251 23.25 27.19 -18.74
CA SER A 251 23.10 27.46 -17.30
C SER A 251 22.62 26.21 -16.56
N ALA A 252 21.64 25.48 -17.12
CA ALA A 252 21.17 24.21 -16.55
C ALA A 252 22.32 23.21 -16.34
N SER A 253 23.21 23.05 -17.34
CA SER A 253 24.35 22.12 -17.23
C SER A 253 25.31 22.45 -16.08
N LYS A 254 25.49 23.75 -15.75
CA LYS A 254 26.32 24.17 -14.61
C LYS A 254 25.68 23.75 -13.29
N ILE A 255 24.36 23.88 -13.18
CA ILE A 255 23.62 23.50 -11.97
C ILE A 255 23.57 21.98 -11.83
N TYR A 256 23.35 21.22 -12.90
CA TYR A 256 23.42 19.76 -12.83
C TYR A 256 24.81 19.26 -12.43
N ARG A 257 25.88 19.93 -12.87
CA ARG A 257 27.24 19.63 -12.36
C ARG A 257 27.39 19.94 -10.87
N ALA A 258 26.74 20.99 -10.36
CA ALA A 258 26.72 21.29 -8.92
C ALA A 258 25.89 20.25 -8.13
N LEU A 259 24.76 19.78 -8.68
CA LEU A 259 23.95 18.71 -8.12
C LEU A 259 24.73 17.38 -8.06
N ILE A 260 25.44 17.02 -9.14
CA ILE A 260 26.35 15.86 -9.15
C ILE A 260 27.47 16.03 -8.11
N LYS A 261 28.02 17.24 -7.96
CA LYS A 261 29.02 17.50 -6.90
C LYS A 261 28.45 17.28 -5.50
N ARG A 262 27.16 17.56 -5.27
CA ARG A 262 26.48 17.32 -4.00
C ARG A 262 26.17 15.83 -3.78
N ASN A 263 25.73 15.13 -4.81
CA ASN A 263 25.45 13.71 -4.77
C ASN A 263 25.83 13.06 -6.12
N PRO A 264 27.06 12.51 -6.24
CA PRO A 264 27.53 11.91 -7.48
C PRO A 264 26.91 10.53 -7.72
N ASP A 265 26.17 9.96 -6.77
CA ASP A 265 25.57 8.64 -6.90
C ASP A 265 24.12 8.70 -7.43
N ASN A 266 23.59 9.90 -7.68
CA ASN A 266 22.27 10.06 -8.29
C ASN A 266 22.33 10.01 -9.83
N VAL A 267 21.96 8.86 -10.39
CA VAL A 267 21.88 8.60 -11.85
C VAL A 267 21.04 9.65 -12.60
N ALA A 268 19.96 10.15 -12.00
CA ALA A 268 19.07 11.09 -12.67
C ALA A 268 19.79 12.39 -13.06
N TYR A 269 20.74 12.86 -12.25
CA TYR A 269 21.49 14.08 -12.56
C TYR A 269 22.44 13.92 -13.74
N TYR A 270 22.98 12.72 -13.97
CA TYR A 270 23.78 12.44 -15.17
C TYR A 270 22.91 12.47 -16.42
N ASN A 271 21.74 11.83 -16.38
CA ASN A 271 20.81 11.85 -17.50
C ASN A 271 20.36 13.27 -17.84
N LEU A 272 20.05 14.08 -16.82
CA LEU A 272 19.68 15.49 -17.00
C LEU A 272 20.85 16.36 -17.46
N LEU A 273 22.08 16.08 -17.00
CA LEU A 273 23.28 16.72 -17.52
C LEU A 273 23.48 16.40 -19.01
N GLU A 274 23.32 15.14 -19.42
CA GLU A 274 23.42 14.73 -20.82
C GLU A 274 22.38 15.42 -21.70
N LEU A 275 21.13 15.53 -21.21
CA LEU A 275 20.07 16.29 -21.88
C LEU A 275 20.46 17.77 -22.02
N SER A 276 20.99 18.38 -20.96
CA SER A 276 21.42 19.79 -20.99
C SER A 276 22.62 20.04 -21.91
N LEU A 277 23.50 19.06 -22.11
CA LEU A 277 24.68 19.17 -22.98
C LEU A 277 24.42 18.64 -24.41
N ASP A 278 23.21 18.14 -24.65
CA ASP A 278 22.80 17.44 -25.87
C ASP A 278 23.83 16.38 -26.29
N THR A 279 24.36 15.62 -25.32
CA THR A 279 25.36 14.58 -25.61
C THR A 279 24.71 13.31 -26.13
N ILE A 280 23.40 13.15 -25.91
CA ILE A 280 22.65 11.97 -26.31
C ILE A 280 22.71 11.73 -27.83
N ASN A 281 22.65 12.82 -28.60
CA ASN A 281 22.67 12.79 -30.06
C ASN A 281 24.09 12.86 -30.65
N LYS A 282 25.13 12.91 -29.80
CA LYS A 282 26.54 12.98 -30.23
C LYS A 282 27.14 11.58 -30.36
N PRO A 283 28.27 11.43 -31.08
CA PRO A 283 28.98 10.16 -31.18
C PRO A 283 29.29 9.56 -29.80
N VAL A 284 29.27 8.23 -29.73
CA VAL A 284 29.44 7.46 -28.48
C VAL A 284 30.73 7.87 -27.76
N GLU A 285 31.80 8.14 -28.50
CA GLU A 285 33.11 8.54 -28.00
C GLU A 285 33.04 9.86 -27.23
N THR A 286 32.17 10.79 -27.65
CA THR A 286 31.97 12.08 -26.96
C THR A 286 31.26 11.88 -25.64
N ARG A 287 30.23 11.01 -25.60
CA ARG A 287 29.53 10.65 -24.37
C ARG A 287 30.48 9.94 -23.40
N VAL A 288 31.28 8.99 -23.89
CA VAL A 288 32.27 8.27 -23.07
C VAL A 288 33.27 9.25 -22.44
N LYS A 289 33.84 10.20 -23.21
CA LYS A 289 34.77 11.21 -22.68
C LYS A 289 34.17 12.07 -21.57
N LEU A 290 32.88 12.39 -21.63
CA LEU A 290 32.18 13.08 -20.55
C LEU A 290 32.24 12.25 -19.26
N TYR A 291 31.85 10.98 -19.35
CA TYR A 291 31.83 10.08 -18.20
C TYR A 291 33.22 9.75 -17.67
N GLU A 292 34.25 9.62 -18.53
CA GLU A 292 35.64 9.48 -18.10
C GLU A 292 36.10 10.68 -17.27
N LYS A 293 35.78 11.90 -17.72
CA LYS A 293 36.07 13.12 -16.96
C LYS A 293 35.32 13.16 -15.62
N LEU A 294 34.05 12.73 -15.60
CA LEU A 294 33.26 12.65 -14.36
C LEU A 294 33.78 11.55 -13.41
N SER A 295 34.24 10.42 -13.95
CA SER A 295 34.85 9.33 -13.18
C SER A 295 36.15 9.80 -12.51
N ASN A 296 36.94 10.63 -13.19
CA ASN A 296 38.13 11.25 -12.60
C ASN A 296 37.79 12.21 -11.44
N PHE A 297 36.69 12.96 -11.54
CA PHE A 297 36.23 13.82 -10.44
C PHE A 297 35.62 13.02 -9.29
N TYR A 298 34.96 11.90 -9.59
CA TYR A 298 34.22 11.09 -8.62
C TYR A 298 34.66 9.62 -8.69
N PRO A 299 35.93 9.29 -8.36
CA PRO A 299 36.50 7.96 -8.58
C PRO A 299 35.89 6.87 -7.69
N LYS A 300 35.16 7.25 -6.63
CA LYS A 300 34.44 6.32 -5.75
C LYS A 300 32.98 6.09 -6.16
N SER A 301 32.46 6.94 -7.04
CA SER A 301 31.06 6.89 -7.46
C SER A 301 30.86 5.85 -8.56
N ASP A 302 29.74 5.13 -8.49
CA ASP A 302 29.40 4.05 -9.43
C ASP A 302 28.80 4.55 -10.76
N PRO A 303 27.82 5.47 -10.78
CA PRO A 303 27.20 5.95 -12.02
C PRO A 303 28.17 6.36 -13.14
N PRO A 304 29.25 7.13 -12.90
CA PRO A 304 30.13 7.55 -13.99
C PRO A 304 30.92 6.38 -14.62
N LYS A 305 31.04 5.24 -13.93
CA LYS A 305 31.68 4.03 -14.44
C LYS A 305 30.67 3.08 -15.07
N PHE A 306 29.48 2.95 -14.48
CA PHE A 306 28.44 2.04 -14.93
C PHE A 306 27.65 2.57 -16.14
N LEU A 307 27.26 3.85 -16.15
CA LEU A 307 26.39 4.41 -17.19
C LEU A 307 26.93 4.25 -18.62
N PRO A 308 28.24 4.42 -18.89
CA PRO A 308 28.83 4.08 -20.20
C PRO A 308 28.43 2.70 -20.74
N LEU A 309 28.37 1.69 -19.87
CA LEU A 309 28.05 0.32 -20.26
C LEU A 309 26.60 0.17 -20.75
N THR A 310 25.71 1.10 -20.38
CA THR A 310 24.29 1.04 -20.76
C THR A 310 24.07 1.45 -22.22
N PHE A 311 24.79 2.46 -22.72
CA PHE A 311 24.57 3.02 -24.05
C PHE A 311 25.62 2.62 -25.10
N ILE A 312 26.83 2.19 -24.70
CA ILE A 312 27.81 1.69 -25.68
C ILE A 312 27.25 0.42 -26.35
N PRO A 313 27.21 0.34 -27.69
CA PRO A 313 26.80 -0.87 -28.42
C PRO A 313 27.77 -2.04 -28.17
N SER A 314 27.26 -3.27 -28.12
CA SER A 314 28.10 -4.47 -27.96
C SER A 314 29.06 -4.71 -29.12
N THR A 315 28.76 -4.17 -30.31
CA THR A 315 29.63 -4.25 -31.49
C THR A 315 30.83 -3.30 -31.43
N ASN A 316 30.82 -2.32 -30.54
CA ASN A 316 31.90 -1.35 -30.42
C ASN A 316 33.04 -1.93 -29.55
N PRO A 317 34.30 -1.99 -30.03
CA PRO A 317 35.43 -2.53 -29.26
C PRO A 317 35.66 -1.84 -27.90
N ILE A 318 35.24 -0.58 -27.76
CA ILE A 318 35.32 0.17 -26.50
C ILE A 318 34.49 -0.49 -25.40
N PHE A 319 33.41 -1.20 -25.75
CA PHE A 319 32.55 -1.87 -24.77
C PHE A 319 33.33 -2.89 -23.94
N GLU A 320 34.07 -3.81 -24.58
CA GLU A 320 34.86 -4.83 -23.88
C GLU A 320 35.88 -4.18 -22.95
N THR A 321 36.52 -3.09 -23.41
CA THR A 321 37.50 -2.33 -22.61
C THR A 321 36.85 -1.72 -21.37
N LYS A 322 35.70 -1.05 -21.51
CA LYS A 322 34.99 -0.45 -20.37
C LYS A 322 34.40 -1.49 -19.42
N VAL A 323 33.98 -2.65 -19.94
CA VAL A 323 33.57 -3.79 -19.11
C VAL A 323 34.73 -4.30 -18.26
N LYS A 324 35.94 -4.46 -18.84
CA LYS A 324 37.16 -4.82 -18.11
C LYS A 324 37.50 -3.79 -17.02
N GLU A 325 37.51 -2.51 -17.36
CA GLU A 325 37.77 -1.40 -16.40
C GLU A 325 36.77 -1.39 -15.22
N TYR A 326 35.53 -1.84 -15.42
CA TYR A 326 34.49 -1.84 -14.40
C TYR A 326 34.48 -3.14 -13.56
N LEU A 327 34.54 -4.31 -14.19
CA LEU A 327 34.38 -5.61 -13.53
C LEU A 327 35.62 -6.02 -12.75
N ILE A 328 36.82 -5.95 -13.36
CA ILE A 328 38.04 -6.54 -12.80
C ILE A 328 38.38 -5.93 -11.43
N PRO A 329 38.39 -4.59 -11.23
CA PRO A 329 38.65 -4.02 -9.91
C PRO A 329 37.63 -4.44 -8.85
N GLN A 330 36.38 -4.70 -9.24
CA GLN A 330 35.33 -5.13 -8.30
C GLN A 330 35.42 -6.61 -7.95
N LEU A 331 35.85 -7.46 -8.89
CA LEU A 331 36.18 -8.86 -8.63
C LEU A 331 37.37 -8.97 -7.66
N ILE A 332 38.45 -8.23 -7.93
CA ILE A 332 39.64 -8.17 -7.07
C ILE A 332 39.28 -7.64 -5.67
N LYS A 333 38.40 -6.64 -5.58
CA LYS A 333 37.91 -6.13 -4.30
C LYS A 333 36.97 -7.11 -3.57
N GLY A 334 36.38 -8.07 -4.28
CA GLY A 334 35.42 -9.01 -3.71
C GLY A 334 34.05 -8.40 -3.42
N VAL A 335 33.50 -7.61 -4.35
CA VAL A 335 32.18 -6.97 -4.19
C VAL A 335 31.05 -8.00 -4.43
N PRO A 336 30.24 -8.37 -3.41
CA PRO A 336 29.21 -9.40 -3.57
C PRO A 336 28.10 -9.00 -4.56
N ALA A 337 27.75 -7.72 -4.59
CA ALA A 337 26.69 -7.17 -5.42
C ALA A 337 27.07 -7.02 -6.91
N LEU A 338 28.30 -7.36 -7.33
CA LEU A 338 28.80 -7.07 -8.67
C LEU A 338 27.90 -7.61 -9.78
N PHE A 339 27.43 -8.85 -9.65
CA PHE A 339 26.50 -9.43 -10.62
C PHE A 339 25.18 -8.65 -10.67
N VAL A 340 24.64 -8.26 -9.52
CA VAL A 340 23.40 -7.47 -9.42
C VAL A 340 23.58 -6.11 -10.11
N ASN A 341 24.74 -5.48 -9.98
CA ASN A 341 25.06 -4.19 -10.62
C ASN A 341 25.02 -4.31 -12.15
N VAL A 342 25.62 -5.37 -12.73
CA VAL A 342 25.65 -5.55 -14.20
C VAL A 342 24.44 -6.27 -14.79
N LYS A 343 23.59 -6.88 -13.96
CA LYS A 343 22.38 -7.60 -14.39
C LYS A 343 21.47 -6.81 -15.34
N PRO A 344 21.28 -5.47 -15.23
CA PRO A 344 20.49 -4.72 -16.22
C PRO A 344 21.04 -4.83 -17.65
N LEU A 345 22.35 -5.01 -17.83
CA LEU A 345 23.01 -5.17 -19.13
C LEU A 345 22.71 -6.51 -19.79
N TYR A 346 22.40 -7.54 -18.99
CA TYR A 346 22.12 -8.90 -19.45
C TYR A 346 20.80 -9.02 -20.21
N LYS A 347 19.96 -7.98 -20.21
CA LYS A 347 18.81 -7.88 -21.13
C LYS A 347 19.25 -7.96 -22.60
N ASN A 348 20.49 -7.55 -22.91
CA ASN A 348 21.10 -7.72 -24.21
C ASN A 348 22.02 -8.95 -24.17
N GLN A 349 21.66 -9.98 -24.94
CA GLN A 349 22.36 -11.25 -24.97
C GLN A 349 23.84 -11.10 -25.38
N SER A 350 24.13 -10.30 -26.42
CA SER A 350 25.50 -10.04 -26.89
C SER A 350 26.35 -9.32 -25.85
N LYS A 351 25.76 -8.40 -25.05
CA LYS A 351 26.48 -7.79 -23.92
C LYS A 351 26.81 -8.83 -22.85
N SER A 352 25.89 -9.76 -22.57
CA SER A 352 26.12 -10.82 -21.58
C SER A 352 27.25 -11.77 -21.99
N GLU A 353 27.38 -12.07 -23.28
CA GLU A 353 28.43 -12.94 -23.83
C GLU A 353 29.81 -12.29 -23.75
N ILE A 354 29.90 -10.99 -24.03
CA ILE A 354 31.16 -10.24 -23.87
C ILE A 354 31.55 -10.19 -22.39
N ILE A 355 30.59 -9.95 -21.49
CA ILE A 355 30.84 -9.96 -20.05
C ILE A 355 31.32 -11.34 -19.57
N GLU A 356 30.70 -12.42 -20.05
CA GLU A 356 31.14 -13.79 -19.76
C GLU A 356 32.59 -14.02 -20.19
N LYS A 357 32.90 -13.66 -21.44
CA LYS A 357 34.26 -13.74 -21.99
C LYS A 357 35.28 -13.00 -21.12
N VAL A 358 34.97 -11.76 -20.72
CA VAL A 358 35.86 -10.94 -19.88
C VAL A 358 36.15 -11.61 -18.53
N VAL A 359 35.13 -12.19 -17.88
CA VAL A 359 35.30 -12.81 -16.56
C VAL A 359 36.03 -14.14 -16.67
N LEU A 360 35.77 -14.94 -17.71
CA LEU A 360 36.52 -16.18 -17.96
C LEU A 360 37.99 -15.90 -18.30
N GLU A 361 38.28 -14.89 -19.12
CA GLU A 361 39.66 -14.45 -19.39
C GLU A 361 40.41 -14.05 -18.10
N PHE A 362 39.72 -13.39 -17.16
CA PHE A 362 40.26 -13.05 -15.85
C PHE A 362 40.54 -14.30 -15.00
N VAL A 363 39.61 -15.27 -15.00
CA VAL A 363 39.78 -16.55 -14.27
C VAL A 363 40.98 -17.33 -14.79
N ASP A 364 41.20 -17.38 -16.10
CA ASP A 364 42.27 -18.18 -16.69
C ASP A 364 43.65 -17.51 -16.57
N ASN A 365 43.72 -16.18 -16.76
CA ASN A 365 45.00 -15.48 -16.92
C ASN A 365 45.46 -14.70 -15.68
N GLU A 366 44.53 -14.09 -14.94
CA GLU A 366 44.86 -13.14 -13.86
C GLU A 366 44.65 -13.75 -12.48
N LEU A 367 43.54 -14.47 -12.27
CA LEU A 367 43.16 -15.04 -10.98
C LEU A 367 44.23 -15.96 -10.36
N PRO A 368 44.93 -16.85 -11.11
CA PRO A 368 45.96 -17.72 -10.52
C PRO A 368 47.16 -16.94 -9.94
N ASN A 369 47.38 -15.71 -10.40
CA ASN A 369 48.47 -14.85 -9.96
C ASN A 369 48.09 -13.98 -8.75
N ILE A 370 46.81 -13.96 -8.35
CA ILE A 370 46.33 -13.15 -7.23
C ILE A 370 46.42 -13.95 -5.93
N GLN A 371 47.24 -13.45 -5.00
CA GLN A 371 47.48 -14.13 -3.72
C GLN A 371 46.26 -14.13 -2.79
N ASN A 372 45.34 -13.17 -2.93
CA ASN A 372 44.18 -13.07 -2.06
C ASN A 372 43.12 -14.14 -2.43
N PRO A 373 42.90 -15.15 -1.57
CA PRO A 373 42.01 -16.26 -1.90
C PRO A 373 40.52 -15.84 -1.97
N THR A 374 40.14 -14.70 -1.36
CA THR A 374 38.75 -14.20 -1.43
C THR A 374 38.34 -13.82 -2.84
N VAL A 375 39.30 -13.46 -3.71
CA VAL A 375 39.02 -13.11 -5.11
C VAL A 375 38.49 -14.32 -5.87
N SER A 376 39.03 -15.51 -5.60
CA SER A 376 38.54 -16.76 -6.19
C SER A 376 37.11 -17.04 -5.75
N VAL A 377 36.80 -16.90 -4.46
CA VAL A 377 35.46 -17.11 -3.91
C VAL A 377 34.43 -16.18 -4.58
N TRP A 378 34.71 -14.88 -4.63
CA TRP A 378 33.78 -13.90 -5.21
C TRP A 378 33.66 -14.00 -6.73
N THR A 379 34.71 -14.46 -7.43
CA THR A 379 34.65 -14.72 -8.88
C THR A 379 33.79 -15.94 -9.19
N ASN A 380 33.96 -17.04 -8.44
CA ASN A 380 33.09 -18.21 -8.53
C ASN A 380 31.64 -17.86 -8.15
N TYR A 381 31.44 -17.03 -7.13
CA TYR A 381 30.12 -16.50 -6.74
C TYR A 381 29.46 -15.68 -7.87
N TYR A 382 30.24 -14.83 -8.55
CA TYR A 382 29.77 -14.08 -9.72
C TYR A 382 29.36 -15.02 -10.86
N LEU A 383 30.22 -15.99 -11.21
CA LEU A 383 29.95 -16.94 -12.29
C LEU A 383 28.74 -17.82 -11.99
N SER A 384 28.56 -18.24 -10.74
CA SER A 384 27.36 -18.95 -10.32
C SER A 384 26.09 -18.13 -10.57
N GLN A 385 26.08 -16.84 -10.22
CA GLN A 385 24.93 -15.97 -10.49
C GLN A 385 24.73 -15.72 -11.99
N HIS A 386 25.82 -15.59 -12.77
CA HIS A 386 25.79 -15.47 -14.23
C HIS A 386 25.09 -16.68 -14.87
N TYR A 387 25.54 -17.90 -14.57
CA TYR A 387 24.95 -19.12 -15.14
C TYR A 387 23.54 -19.38 -14.61
N LEU A 388 23.25 -19.03 -13.35
CA LEU A 388 21.89 -19.06 -12.82
C LEU A 388 20.95 -18.15 -13.61
N TYR A 389 21.40 -16.95 -14.02
CA TYR A 389 20.60 -16.05 -14.85
C TYR A 389 20.35 -16.60 -16.25
N LYS A 390 21.38 -17.23 -16.86
CA LYS A 390 21.27 -17.94 -18.15
C LYS A 390 20.47 -19.24 -18.07
N LYS A 391 20.04 -19.65 -16.87
CA LYS A 391 19.35 -20.93 -16.58
C LYS A 391 20.22 -22.17 -16.83
N GLU A 392 21.54 -22.01 -16.83
CA GLU A 392 22.51 -23.12 -16.88
C GLU A 392 22.77 -23.61 -15.43
N LEU A 393 21.80 -24.31 -14.86
CA LEU A 393 21.77 -24.63 -13.42
C LEU A 393 22.93 -25.52 -12.96
N ILE A 394 23.36 -26.48 -13.80
CA ILE A 394 24.47 -27.39 -13.49
C ILE A 394 25.76 -26.61 -13.27
N LYS A 395 26.15 -25.75 -14.22
CA LYS A 395 27.32 -24.88 -14.08
C LYS A 395 27.19 -23.95 -12.88
N ALA A 396 26.00 -23.37 -12.67
CA ALA A 396 25.77 -22.50 -11.53
C ALA A 396 26.04 -23.23 -10.19
N MET A 397 25.65 -24.50 -10.12
CA MET A 397 25.87 -25.38 -8.96
C MET A 397 27.35 -25.76 -8.80
N GLU A 398 28.07 -26.04 -9.90
CA GLU A 398 29.50 -26.31 -9.88
C GLU A 398 30.27 -25.12 -9.29
N TYR A 399 30.07 -23.91 -9.84
CA TYR A 399 30.74 -22.71 -9.36
C TYR A 399 30.43 -22.38 -7.90
N ILE A 400 29.17 -22.53 -7.45
CA ILE A 400 28.84 -22.23 -6.05
C ILE A 400 29.44 -23.26 -5.09
N ASN A 401 29.50 -24.54 -5.48
CA ASN A 401 30.11 -25.57 -4.65
C ASN A 401 31.63 -25.38 -4.54
N ILE A 402 32.30 -24.91 -5.59
CA ILE A 402 33.71 -24.51 -5.53
C ILE A 402 33.89 -23.39 -4.50
N ALA A 403 33.05 -22.35 -4.56
CA ALA A 403 33.11 -21.24 -3.61
C ALA A 403 32.85 -21.68 -2.15
N ILE A 404 31.85 -22.55 -1.92
CA ILE A 404 31.50 -23.06 -0.58
C ILE A 404 32.61 -23.96 -0.02
N THR A 405 33.14 -24.87 -0.84
CA THR A 405 34.25 -25.76 -0.44
C THR A 405 35.46 -24.95 0.00
N HIS A 406 35.73 -23.85 -0.69
CA HIS A 406 36.82 -22.95 -0.34
C HIS A 406 36.54 -22.12 0.92
N SER A 407 35.32 -21.58 1.08
CA SER A 407 34.96 -20.70 2.20
C SER A 407 33.52 -20.92 2.67
N PRO A 408 33.27 -21.96 3.50
CA PRO A 408 31.93 -22.36 3.92
C PRO A 408 31.29 -21.44 4.98
N THR A 409 31.94 -20.35 5.34
CA THR A 409 31.47 -19.43 6.39
C THR A 409 30.73 -18.20 5.83
N LEU A 410 30.61 -18.08 4.50
CA LEU A 410 29.96 -16.94 3.86
C LEU A 410 28.47 -17.23 3.56
N VAL A 411 27.59 -16.50 4.23
CA VAL A 411 26.12 -16.63 4.13
C VAL A 411 25.63 -16.45 2.69
N GLU A 412 26.23 -15.53 1.92
CA GLU A 412 25.86 -15.25 0.53
C GLU A 412 25.92 -16.49 -0.36
N LEU A 413 26.87 -17.39 -0.10
CA LEU A 413 27.05 -18.59 -0.90
C LEU A 413 25.86 -19.55 -0.75
N TYR A 414 25.38 -19.71 0.49
CA TYR A 414 24.20 -20.52 0.80
C TYR A 414 22.92 -19.91 0.24
N ILE A 415 22.81 -18.56 0.22
CA ILE A 415 21.69 -17.86 -0.44
C ILE A 415 21.63 -18.19 -1.94
N ILE A 416 22.77 -18.25 -2.63
CA ILE A 416 22.80 -18.58 -4.06
C ILE A 416 22.58 -20.07 -4.30
N LYS A 417 23.21 -20.97 -3.51
CA LYS A 417 22.99 -22.41 -3.62
C LYS A 417 21.52 -22.80 -3.42
N SER A 418 20.90 -22.31 -2.35
CA SER A 418 19.46 -22.50 -2.10
C SER A 418 18.59 -21.90 -3.22
N ARG A 419 18.99 -20.78 -3.81
CA ARG A 419 18.29 -20.22 -4.97
C ARG A 419 18.40 -21.12 -6.20
N ILE A 420 19.55 -21.73 -6.48
CA ILE A 420 19.73 -22.70 -7.58
C ILE A 420 18.83 -23.91 -7.35
N LEU A 421 18.88 -24.53 -6.16
CA LEU A 421 18.03 -25.67 -5.79
C LEU A 421 16.54 -25.38 -5.95
N LYS A 422 16.11 -24.17 -5.57
CA LYS A 422 14.73 -23.71 -5.80
C LYS A 422 14.39 -23.64 -7.29
N HIS A 423 15.32 -23.22 -8.16
CA HIS A 423 15.11 -23.23 -9.62
C HIS A 423 15.15 -24.64 -10.23
N GLU A 424 15.76 -25.62 -9.54
CA GLU A 424 15.65 -27.05 -9.84
C GLU A 424 14.35 -27.70 -9.30
N ASN A 425 13.45 -26.91 -8.70
CA ASN A 425 12.24 -27.36 -7.99
C ASN A 425 12.48 -28.26 -6.76
N LYS A 426 13.70 -28.27 -6.21
CA LYS A 426 14.04 -28.98 -4.96
C LYS A 426 13.79 -28.07 -3.75
N ILE A 427 12.52 -27.83 -3.45
CA ILE A 427 12.11 -26.81 -2.47
C ILE A 427 12.56 -27.16 -1.04
N ALA A 428 12.47 -28.42 -0.64
CA ALA A 428 12.89 -28.88 0.68
C ALA A 428 14.40 -28.72 0.89
N GLU A 429 15.23 -29.23 -0.03
CA GLU A 429 16.69 -29.05 0.01
C GLU A 429 17.08 -27.56 -0.03
N ALA A 430 16.37 -26.75 -0.83
CA ALA A 430 16.59 -25.32 -0.87
C ALA A 430 16.32 -24.63 0.48
N MET A 431 15.30 -25.08 1.22
CA MET A 431 14.96 -24.60 2.55
C MET A 431 16.05 -24.97 3.56
N GLU A 432 16.50 -26.23 3.56
CA GLU A 432 17.57 -26.73 4.44
C GLU A 432 18.86 -25.92 4.25
N VAL A 433 19.34 -25.79 3.00
CA VAL A 433 20.56 -25.02 2.69
C VAL A 433 20.41 -23.53 3.05
N MET A 434 19.22 -22.95 2.91
CA MET A 434 18.99 -21.57 3.35
C MET A 434 19.06 -21.44 4.87
N ASN A 435 18.54 -22.43 5.60
CA ASN A 435 18.62 -22.47 7.06
C ASN A 435 20.05 -22.72 7.57
N GLU A 436 20.83 -23.57 6.90
CA GLU A 436 22.27 -23.71 7.17
C GLU A 436 22.97 -22.34 7.07
N GLY A 437 22.70 -21.58 6.01
CA GLY A 437 23.22 -20.22 5.85
C GLY A 437 22.78 -19.27 6.97
N ARG A 438 21.55 -19.40 7.47
CA ARG A 438 21.05 -18.62 8.63
C ARG A 438 21.77 -18.99 9.92
N GLU A 439 22.09 -20.25 10.13
CA GLU A 439 22.75 -20.72 11.36
C GLU A 439 24.19 -20.24 11.48
N LEU A 440 24.82 -19.84 10.36
CA LEU A 440 26.11 -19.16 10.38
C LEU A 440 26.05 -17.75 10.99
N ASP A 441 24.90 -17.06 10.88
CA ASP A 441 24.70 -15.73 11.46
C ASP A 441 23.27 -15.57 11.99
N LEU A 442 23.10 -15.89 13.27
CA LEU A 442 21.83 -15.76 13.99
C LEU A 442 21.44 -14.31 14.31
N GLN A 443 22.32 -13.33 14.08
CA GLN A 443 22.06 -11.92 14.37
C GLN A 443 21.51 -11.16 13.16
N ASP A 444 21.73 -11.65 11.93
CA ASP A 444 21.20 -11.01 10.73
C ASP A 444 19.72 -11.33 10.49
N ARG A 445 18.89 -10.27 10.57
CA ARG A 445 17.45 -10.36 10.30
C ARG A 445 17.15 -10.66 8.83
N PHE A 446 18.03 -10.28 7.89
CA PHE A 446 17.79 -10.54 6.47
C PHE A 446 17.83 -12.03 6.14
N ILE A 447 18.90 -12.75 6.53
CA ILE A 447 18.98 -14.20 6.30
C ILE A 447 17.91 -14.96 7.08
N ASN A 448 17.59 -14.53 8.31
CA ASN A 448 16.48 -15.08 9.07
C ASN A 448 15.14 -14.95 8.31
N SER A 449 14.83 -13.76 7.82
CA SER A 449 13.63 -13.51 7.00
C SER A 449 13.63 -14.35 5.72
N LYS A 450 14.80 -14.55 5.10
CA LYS A 450 14.94 -15.34 3.89
C LYS A 450 14.71 -16.83 4.14
N ALA A 451 15.25 -17.38 5.22
CA ALA A 451 15.02 -18.76 5.65
C ALA A 451 13.55 -18.98 5.99
N THR A 452 12.93 -18.10 6.78
CA THR A 452 11.48 -18.11 7.05
C THR A 452 10.67 -18.14 5.76
N LYS A 453 11.01 -17.31 4.78
CA LYS A 453 10.31 -17.33 3.49
C LYS A 453 10.44 -18.69 2.79
N TYR A 454 11.60 -19.33 2.83
CA TYR A 454 11.80 -20.65 2.21
C TYR A 454 11.01 -21.74 2.95
N MET A 455 10.93 -21.67 4.28
CA MET A 455 10.07 -22.55 5.09
C MET A 455 8.59 -22.39 4.71
N LEU A 456 8.09 -21.16 4.56
CA LEU A 456 6.73 -20.91 4.08
C LEU A 456 6.49 -21.47 2.68
N ARG A 457 7.47 -21.35 1.76
CA ARG A 457 7.39 -21.94 0.42
C ARG A 457 7.36 -23.47 0.43
N ASN A 458 7.95 -24.09 1.44
CA ASN A 458 7.89 -25.53 1.69
C ASN A 458 6.68 -25.95 2.56
N ASN A 459 5.74 -25.04 2.83
CA ASN A 459 4.56 -25.24 3.69
C ASN A 459 4.86 -25.55 5.18
N CYS A 460 6.10 -25.33 5.64
CA CYS A 460 6.50 -25.46 7.04
C CYS A 460 6.12 -24.21 7.85
N VAL A 461 4.82 -23.90 7.96
CA VAL A 461 4.38 -22.61 8.52
C VAL A 461 4.76 -22.44 9.99
N ASN A 462 4.61 -23.48 10.82
CA ASN A 462 4.95 -23.41 12.24
C ASN A 462 6.45 -23.11 12.46
N GLU A 463 7.33 -23.83 11.76
CA GLU A 463 8.78 -23.61 11.80
C GLU A 463 9.16 -22.23 11.29
N ALA A 464 8.49 -21.76 10.24
CA ALA A 464 8.70 -20.44 9.68
C ALA A 464 8.38 -19.34 10.69
N ILE A 465 7.24 -19.45 11.38
CA ILE A 465 6.82 -18.50 12.41
C ILE A 465 7.79 -18.55 13.61
N ASP A 466 8.19 -19.72 14.07
CA ASP A 466 9.16 -19.84 15.17
C ASP A 466 10.52 -19.22 14.78
N THR A 467 10.95 -19.43 13.53
CA THR A 467 12.22 -18.87 13.01
C THR A 467 12.21 -17.34 12.98
N ILE A 468 11.14 -16.71 12.50
CA ILE A 468 11.05 -15.24 12.48
C ILE A 468 10.81 -14.67 13.89
N SER A 469 10.26 -15.49 14.80
CA SER A 469 10.01 -15.08 16.19
C SER A 469 11.28 -14.75 16.97
N LEU A 470 12.45 -15.21 16.49
CA LEU A 470 13.76 -14.82 17.02
C LEU A 470 14.00 -13.29 16.98
N PHE A 471 13.28 -12.56 16.13
CA PHE A 471 13.35 -11.10 15.98
C PHE A 471 12.05 -10.38 16.38
N THR A 472 11.11 -11.07 17.01
CA THR A 472 9.85 -10.48 17.48
C THR A 472 9.88 -10.22 18.97
N LYS A 473 9.08 -9.25 19.42
CA LYS A 473 8.81 -9.09 20.85
C LYS A 473 7.81 -10.14 21.30
N LEU A 474 8.23 -11.00 22.24
CA LEU A 474 7.34 -11.98 22.87
C LEU A 474 6.83 -11.40 24.20
N ASP A 475 5.54 -11.08 24.25
CA ASP A 475 4.89 -10.70 25.51
C ASP A 475 4.69 -11.95 26.40
N GLU A 476 4.52 -11.75 27.71
CA GLU A 476 4.30 -12.84 28.66
C GLU A 476 3.10 -13.71 28.25
N GLY A 477 3.31 -15.03 28.19
CA GLY A 477 2.28 -16.00 27.81
C GLY A 477 2.09 -16.20 26.31
N THR A 478 2.87 -15.54 25.45
CA THR A 478 2.88 -15.79 24.00
C THR A 478 3.83 -16.95 23.63
N ILE A 479 3.36 -17.88 22.78
CA ILE A 479 4.15 -19.05 22.37
C ILE A 479 5.17 -18.68 21.29
N ASN A 480 4.79 -17.77 20.38
CA ASN A 480 5.60 -17.29 19.27
C ASN A 480 5.23 -15.84 18.92
N GLY A 481 5.92 -15.28 17.93
CA GLY A 481 5.79 -13.91 17.47
C GLY A 481 4.61 -13.64 16.54
N CYS A 482 3.65 -14.56 16.37
CA CYS A 482 2.54 -14.39 15.43
C CYS A 482 1.77 -13.08 15.69
N LYS A 483 1.50 -12.75 16.96
CA LYS A 483 0.84 -11.49 17.37
C LYS A 483 1.67 -10.27 17.00
N ASP A 484 2.95 -10.26 17.38
CA ASP A 484 3.85 -9.14 17.10
C ASP A 484 3.99 -8.88 15.59
N LEU A 485 3.99 -9.93 14.77
CA LEU A 485 4.01 -9.80 13.31
C LEU A 485 2.76 -9.10 12.75
N HIS A 486 1.58 -9.30 13.37
CA HIS A 486 0.37 -8.56 13.02
C HIS A 486 0.42 -7.12 13.52
N ILE A 487 0.84 -6.91 14.78
CA ILE A 487 0.96 -5.57 15.39
C ILE A 487 1.96 -4.71 14.62
N MET A 488 3.10 -5.27 14.23
CA MET A 488 4.14 -4.62 13.42
C MET A 488 3.82 -4.61 11.92
N GLN A 489 2.63 -5.08 11.52
CA GLN A 489 2.12 -5.02 10.15
C GLN A 489 3.07 -5.63 9.11
N VAL A 490 3.65 -6.80 9.43
CA VAL A 490 4.67 -7.48 8.60
C VAL A 490 4.00 -8.18 7.41
N ASN A 491 3.51 -7.37 6.46
CA ASN A 491 2.66 -7.78 5.35
C ASN A 491 3.26 -8.92 4.52
N TRP A 492 4.59 -8.97 4.34
CA TRP A 492 5.21 -10.03 3.55
C TRP A 492 5.08 -11.42 4.23
N ILE A 493 5.12 -11.51 5.56
CA ILE A 493 4.87 -12.76 6.29
C ILE A 493 3.39 -13.12 6.21
N LEU A 494 2.50 -12.15 6.41
CA LEU A 494 1.05 -12.38 6.35
C LEU A 494 0.65 -12.94 4.98
N ILE A 495 1.16 -12.36 3.89
CA ILE A 495 0.92 -12.86 2.53
C ILE A 495 1.54 -14.24 2.30
N GLU A 496 2.83 -14.44 2.61
CA GLU A 496 3.50 -15.72 2.34
C GLU A 496 2.92 -16.87 3.19
N SER A 497 2.47 -16.59 4.42
CA SER A 497 1.76 -17.55 5.28
C SER A 497 0.33 -17.81 4.81
N GLY A 498 -0.41 -16.78 4.39
CA GLY A 498 -1.72 -16.96 3.75
C GLY A 498 -1.63 -17.84 2.50
N GLU A 499 -0.63 -17.62 1.64
CA GLU A 499 -0.36 -18.48 0.48
C GLU A 499 0.05 -19.91 0.87
N ALA A 500 0.80 -20.09 1.96
CA ALA A 500 1.18 -21.42 2.46
C ALA A 500 -0.02 -22.18 3.03
N TYR A 501 -0.85 -21.51 3.83
CA TYR A 501 -2.11 -22.08 4.30
C TYR A 501 -3.06 -22.41 3.15
N ASN A 502 -3.11 -21.59 2.09
CA ASN A 502 -3.89 -21.90 0.90
C ASN A 502 -3.42 -23.20 0.22
N ARG A 503 -2.10 -23.40 0.11
CA ARG A 503 -1.53 -24.64 -0.43
C ARG A 503 -1.84 -25.85 0.45
N LEU A 504 -1.76 -25.69 1.78
CA LEU A 504 -2.15 -26.73 2.73
C LEU A 504 -3.63 -27.07 2.61
N TYR A 505 -4.50 -26.05 2.55
CA TYR A 505 -5.93 -26.22 2.28
C TYR A 505 -6.19 -27.05 1.02
N SER A 506 -5.60 -26.67 -0.12
CA SER A 506 -5.77 -27.43 -1.36
C SER A 506 -5.25 -28.86 -1.25
N HIS A 507 -4.14 -29.08 -0.54
CA HIS A 507 -3.59 -30.41 -0.31
C HIS A 507 -4.53 -31.31 0.51
N TYR A 508 -5.01 -30.81 1.65
CA TYR A 508 -5.91 -31.57 2.52
C TYR A 508 -7.30 -31.76 1.88
N LYS A 509 -7.76 -30.82 1.04
CA LYS A 509 -8.99 -30.98 0.26
C LYS A 509 -8.90 -32.17 -0.71
N LEU A 510 -7.78 -32.29 -1.44
CA LEU A 510 -7.55 -33.44 -2.31
C LEU A 510 -7.43 -34.75 -1.52
N GLN A 511 -6.79 -34.72 -0.34
CA GLN A 511 -6.72 -35.89 0.53
C GLN A 511 -8.10 -36.33 1.00
N LEU A 512 -8.98 -35.39 1.36
CA LEU A 512 -10.34 -35.65 1.78
C LEU A 512 -11.15 -36.36 0.68
N GLU A 513 -11.03 -35.91 -0.57
CA GLU A 513 -11.69 -36.52 -1.74
C GLU A 513 -11.25 -37.97 -1.98
N SER A 514 -10.01 -38.31 -1.62
CA SER A 514 -9.42 -39.64 -1.80
C SER A 514 -9.56 -40.57 -0.59
N GLN A 515 -10.01 -40.07 0.56
CA GLN A 515 -10.01 -40.85 1.81
C GLN A 515 -11.27 -41.71 1.91
N GLU A 516 -11.15 -42.94 2.42
CA GLU A 516 -12.28 -43.86 2.62
C GLU A 516 -12.66 -44.03 4.11
N ASN A 517 -11.71 -43.86 5.03
CA ASN A 517 -11.93 -44.02 6.47
C ASN A 517 -12.64 -42.79 7.09
N ASP A 518 -13.82 -43.01 7.68
CA ASP A 518 -14.65 -41.95 8.28
C ASP A 518 -13.96 -41.19 9.43
N THR A 519 -13.15 -41.86 10.27
CA THR A 519 -12.47 -41.18 11.39
C THR A 519 -11.38 -40.23 10.88
N ASP A 520 -10.64 -40.65 9.85
CA ASP A 520 -9.60 -39.82 9.25
C ASP A 520 -10.22 -38.68 8.40
N LYS A 521 -11.40 -38.90 7.80
CA LYS A 521 -12.15 -37.86 7.10
C LYS A 521 -12.54 -36.70 8.01
N GLU A 522 -13.03 -36.98 9.21
CA GLU A 522 -13.41 -35.92 10.17
C GLU A 522 -12.20 -35.05 10.56
N GLU A 523 -11.04 -35.67 10.85
CA GLU A 523 -9.80 -34.95 11.17
C GLU A 523 -9.28 -34.13 9.98
N ILE A 524 -9.32 -34.69 8.76
CA ILE A 524 -8.90 -33.99 7.54
C ILE A 524 -9.85 -32.82 7.24
N GLN A 525 -11.17 -33.01 7.39
CA GLN A 525 -12.17 -31.97 7.20
C GLN A 525 -11.92 -30.79 8.15
N GLU A 526 -11.62 -31.04 9.42
CA GLU A 526 -11.27 -29.97 10.37
C GLU A 526 -10.03 -29.20 9.90
N LEU A 527 -9.01 -29.88 9.39
CA LEU A 527 -7.81 -29.21 8.85
C LEU A 527 -8.11 -28.39 7.58
N VAL A 528 -9.00 -28.88 6.70
CA VAL A 528 -9.45 -28.14 5.51
C VAL A 528 -10.09 -26.82 5.93
N GLU A 529 -11.00 -26.85 6.90
CA GLU A 529 -11.67 -25.65 7.41
C GLU A 529 -10.69 -24.68 8.09
N ILE A 530 -9.81 -25.20 8.95
CA ILE A 530 -8.81 -24.38 9.65
C ILE A 530 -7.87 -23.71 8.65
N TYR A 531 -7.30 -24.44 7.69
CA TYR A 531 -6.34 -23.85 6.75
C TYR A 531 -7.00 -22.88 5.76
N LYS A 532 -8.25 -23.14 5.36
CA LYS A 532 -9.04 -22.17 4.57
C LYS A 532 -9.27 -20.89 5.36
N GLY A 533 -9.68 -21.00 6.63
CA GLY A 533 -9.93 -19.86 7.52
C GLY A 533 -8.67 -19.06 7.81
N LEU A 534 -7.54 -19.73 8.10
CA LEU A 534 -6.25 -19.08 8.34
C LEU A 534 -5.74 -18.36 7.09
N SER A 535 -5.87 -18.98 5.91
CA SER A 535 -5.52 -18.36 4.62
C SER A 535 -6.31 -17.06 4.42
N LEU A 536 -7.63 -17.13 4.55
CA LEU A 536 -8.54 -15.99 4.42
C LEU A 536 -8.20 -14.88 5.42
N LYS A 537 -8.05 -15.24 6.70
CA LYS A 537 -7.75 -14.31 7.79
C LYS A 537 -6.43 -13.58 7.55
N ARG A 538 -5.37 -14.28 7.14
CA ARG A 538 -4.05 -13.67 6.88
C ARG A 538 -4.10 -12.65 5.75
N PHE A 539 -4.79 -12.94 4.65
CA PHE A 539 -4.93 -11.95 3.58
C PHE A 539 -5.81 -10.76 4.00
N GLN A 540 -6.90 -11.00 4.75
CA GLN A 540 -7.73 -9.91 5.24
C GLN A 540 -6.99 -8.99 6.23
N SER A 541 -6.10 -9.54 7.06
CA SER A 541 -5.24 -8.72 7.92
C SER A 541 -4.38 -7.74 7.13
N VAL A 542 -3.91 -8.11 5.94
CA VAL A 542 -3.17 -7.18 5.06
C VAL A 542 -4.09 -6.06 4.60
N LEU A 543 -5.31 -6.36 4.14
CA LEU A 543 -6.25 -5.31 3.72
C LEU A 543 -6.59 -4.36 4.89
N LYS A 544 -6.80 -4.90 6.09
CA LYS A 544 -7.00 -4.08 7.31
C LYS A 544 -5.82 -3.16 7.59
N ASN A 545 -4.58 -3.59 7.35
CA ASN A 545 -3.41 -2.70 7.49
C ASN A 545 -3.46 -1.52 6.51
N PHE A 546 -3.98 -1.73 5.30
CA PHE A 546 -4.16 -0.65 4.32
C PHE A 546 -5.30 0.30 4.68
N GLU A 547 -6.38 -0.20 5.30
CA GLU A 547 -7.41 0.66 5.89
C GLU A 547 -6.83 1.54 7.01
N ILE A 548 -5.96 0.99 7.86
CA ILE A 548 -5.24 1.75 8.89
C ILE A 548 -4.35 2.81 8.27
N PHE A 549 -3.55 2.48 7.25
CA PHE A 549 -2.71 3.46 6.56
C PHE A 549 -3.54 4.62 6.00
N TYR A 550 -4.67 4.30 5.34
CA TYR A 550 -5.56 5.31 4.81
C TYR A 550 -6.17 6.17 5.93
N ALA A 551 -6.56 5.59 7.07
CA ALA A 551 -7.08 6.32 8.21
C ALA A 551 -6.01 7.22 8.89
N ASP A 552 -4.77 6.75 8.99
CA ASP A 552 -3.65 7.46 9.63
C ASP A 552 -3.35 8.82 8.97
N GLN A 553 -3.69 8.99 7.69
CA GLN A 553 -3.55 10.29 6.99
C GLN A 553 -4.38 11.41 7.64
N TYR A 554 -5.43 11.06 8.41
CA TYR A 554 -6.41 12.00 8.95
C TYR A 554 -5.78 13.11 9.80
N ASP A 555 -4.83 12.75 10.67
CA ASP A 555 -4.15 13.71 11.55
C ASP A 555 -3.25 14.68 10.78
N PHE A 556 -2.77 14.27 9.60
CA PHE A 556 -1.89 15.07 8.75
C PHE A 556 -2.62 16.23 8.06
N HIS A 557 -3.94 16.15 7.89
CA HIS A 557 -4.77 17.25 7.37
C HIS A 557 -4.68 18.53 8.22
N SER A 558 -4.38 18.37 9.52
CA SER A 558 -4.14 19.46 10.46
C SER A 558 -2.64 19.70 10.69
N TYR A 559 -1.88 18.62 10.90
CA TYR A 559 -0.47 18.70 11.26
C TYR A 559 0.36 19.44 10.20
N CYS A 560 0.24 19.08 8.92
CA CYS A 560 1.05 19.68 7.86
C CYS A 560 0.77 21.17 7.66
N MET A 561 -0.46 21.62 7.94
CA MET A 561 -0.83 23.04 7.89
C MET A 561 -0.14 23.84 9.00
N ARG A 562 -0.04 23.25 10.20
CA ARG A 562 0.62 23.88 11.37
C ARG A 562 2.13 23.83 11.29
N ARG A 563 2.69 22.80 10.67
CA ARG A 563 4.14 22.64 10.48
C ARG A 563 4.66 23.37 9.24
N GLY A 564 3.77 23.82 8.37
CA GLY A 564 4.15 24.54 7.17
C GLY A 564 4.81 23.64 6.13
N THR A 565 4.34 22.41 5.94
CA THR A 565 4.92 21.43 4.99
C THR A 565 3.94 21.11 3.85
N PRO A 566 3.52 22.11 3.05
CA PRO A 566 2.53 21.93 1.99
C PRO A 566 2.99 20.98 0.88
N ARG A 567 4.29 20.96 0.53
CA ARG A 567 4.82 20.10 -0.53
C ARG A 567 4.69 18.62 -0.17
N ASP A 568 5.16 18.26 1.02
CA ASP A 568 5.06 16.90 1.56
C ASP A 568 3.60 16.46 1.74
N TYR A 569 2.72 17.39 2.15
CA TYR A 569 1.30 17.10 2.28
C TYR A 569 0.64 16.75 0.94
N ILE A 570 0.96 17.48 -0.13
CA ILE A 570 0.48 17.14 -1.47
C ILE A 570 1.00 15.78 -1.92
N ASP A 571 2.26 15.47 -1.60
CA ASP A 571 2.86 14.19 -1.98
C ASP A 571 2.26 13.03 -1.14
N LEU A 572 1.90 13.25 0.13
CA LEU A 572 1.11 12.34 0.96
C LEU A 572 -0.25 12.05 0.34
N ILE A 573 -1.03 13.08 -0.03
CA ILE A 573 -2.35 12.88 -0.66
C ILE A 573 -2.22 12.09 -1.98
N LYS A 574 -1.21 12.39 -2.80
CA LYS A 574 -0.96 11.66 -4.06
C LYS A 574 -0.55 10.20 -3.82
N TRP A 575 0.14 9.91 -2.71
CA TRP A 575 0.50 8.55 -2.32
C TRP A 575 -0.73 7.78 -1.86
N GLU A 576 -1.57 8.39 -1.00
CA GLU A 576 -2.83 7.82 -0.51
C GLU A 576 -3.81 7.52 -1.64
N ASP A 577 -3.89 8.39 -2.65
CA ASP A 577 -4.72 8.21 -3.85
C ASP A 577 -4.31 7.00 -4.72
N LYS A 578 -3.27 6.27 -4.34
CA LYS A 578 -2.79 5.07 -5.04
C LYS A 578 -2.51 3.89 -4.10
N ILE A 579 -2.88 3.99 -2.83
CA ILE A 579 -2.41 3.05 -1.81
C ILE A 579 -2.90 1.62 -2.08
N HIS A 580 -4.13 1.44 -2.59
CA HIS A 580 -4.69 0.14 -2.93
C HIS A 580 -4.09 -0.44 -4.22
N SER A 581 -3.54 0.40 -5.10
CA SER A 581 -2.88 -0.07 -6.33
C SER A 581 -1.47 -0.63 -6.10
N THR A 582 -0.97 -0.60 -4.87
CA THR A 582 0.40 -1.06 -4.56
C THR A 582 0.54 -2.59 -4.71
N PRO A 583 1.74 -3.09 -5.09
CA PRO A 583 1.94 -4.53 -5.31
C PRO A 583 1.61 -5.43 -4.10
N VAL A 584 1.75 -4.90 -2.88
CA VAL A 584 1.46 -5.64 -1.64
C VAL A 584 -0.05 -5.86 -1.49
N TYR A 585 -0.86 -4.80 -1.61
CA TYR A 585 -2.31 -4.89 -1.56
C TYR A 585 -2.84 -5.80 -2.67
N ILE A 586 -2.37 -5.60 -3.90
CA ILE A 586 -2.79 -6.39 -5.07
C ILE A 586 -2.49 -7.88 -4.92
N ARG A 587 -1.34 -8.25 -4.33
CA ARG A 587 -1.00 -9.64 -4.07
C ARG A 587 -1.92 -10.27 -3.03
N ALA A 588 -2.23 -9.57 -1.94
CA ALA A 588 -3.14 -10.06 -0.91
C ALA A 588 -4.59 -10.17 -1.44
N LEU A 589 -5.07 -9.14 -2.15
CA LEU A 589 -6.40 -9.12 -2.75
C LEU A 589 -6.56 -10.24 -3.78
N LYS A 590 -5.52 -10.57 -4.56
CA LYS A 590 -5.56 -11.72 -5.47
C LYS A 590 -5.78 -13.04 -4.72
N GLY A 591 -5.11 -13.22 -3.58
CA GLY A 591 -5.32 -14.37 -2.69
C GLY A 591 -6.78 -14.46 -2.21
N LEU A 592 -7.33 -13.35 -1.70
CA LEU A 592 -8.74 -13.27 -1.29
C LEU A 592 -9.70 -13.52 -2.44
N THR A 593 -9.45 -12.93 -3.61
CA THR A 593 -10.35 -13.04 -4.77
C THR A 593 -10.60 -14.50 -5.15
N ASN A 594 -9.55 -15.31 -5.15
CA ASN A 594 -9.67 -16.75 -5.44
C ASN A 594 -10.53 -17.45 -4.37
N LEU A 595 -10.26 -17.21 -3.09
CA LEU A 595 -11.03 -17.79 -1.98
C LEU A 595 -12.51 -17.35 -1.98
N TYR A 596 -12.79 -16.09 -2.29
CA TYR A 596 -14.16 -15.56 -2.38
C TYR A 596 -14.93 -16.21 -3.53
N PHE A 597 -14.32 -16.41 -4.70
CA PHE A 597 -14.99 -17.12 -5.79
C PHE A 597 -15.22 -18.60 -5.45
N GLU A 598 -14.28 -19.27 -4.77
CA GLU A 598 -14.50 -20.65 -4.30
C GLU A 598 -15.67 -20.71 -3.29
N LEU A 599 -15.72 -19.80 -2.32
CA LEU A 599 -16.83 -19.69 -1.36
C LEU A 599 -18.18 -19.39 -2.04
N TYR A 600 -18.17 -18.57 -3.10
CA TYR A 600 -19.37 -18.27 -3.88
C TYR A 600 -19.90 -19.50 -4.62
N GLU A 601 -19.04 -20.31 -5.21
CA GLU A 601 -19.45 -21.56 -5.84
C GLU A 601 -19.96 -22.59 -4.82
N GLU A 602 -19.37 -22.64 -3.61
CA GLU A 602 -19.88 -23.44 -2.50
C GLU A 602 -21.28 -22.98 -2.05
N GLN A 603 -21.52 -21.66 -1.96
CA GLN A 603 -22.81 -21.08 -1.64
C GLN A 603 -23.90 -21.45 -2.67
N LYS A 604 -23.53 -21.59 -3.95
CA LYS A 604 -24.43 -22.06 -5.02
C LYS A 604 -24.65 -23.57 -5.04
N GLY A 605 -23.60 -24.33 -4.74
CA GLY A 605 -23.58 -25.78 -4.86
C GLY A 605 -24.23 -26.54 -3.70
N THR A 606 -24.60 -25.85 -2.61
CA THR A 606 -25.18 -26.46 -1.41
C THR A 606 -26.71 -26.35 -1.43
N PRO A 607 -27.48 -27.44 -1.60
CA PRO A 607 -28.91 -27.44 -1.27
C PRO A 607 -29.08 -27.25 0.25
N PRO A 608 -30.17 -26.61 0.73
CA PRO A 608 -30.45 -26.58 2.16
C PRO A 608 -30.76 -28.01 2.63
N THR A 609 -29.79 -28.65 3.28
CA THR A 609 -30.01 -29.91 4.01
C THR A 609 -30.39 -29.57 5.45
N ASP A 610 -31.68 -29.63 5.75
CA ASP A 610 -32.17 -29.91 7.11
C ASP A 610 -31.76 -31.36 7.43
N ASP A 611 -30.62 -31.55 8.08
CA ASP A 611 -30.31 -32.83 8.73
C ASP A 611 -30.01 -32.59 10.22
N ASP A 612 -30.99 -33.02 11.02
CA ASP A 612 -30.96 -33.08 12.47
C ASP A 612 -29.73 -33.84 13.00
N ILE A 613 -29.03 -33.21 13.94
CA ILE A 613 -27.94 -33.81 14.72
C ILE A 613 -28.52 -34.95 15.59
N GLN A 614 -28.36 -36.20 15.13
CA GLN A 614 -28.54 -37.37 16.00
C GLN A 614 -27.35 -37.52 16.95
N VAL A 615 -27.56 -37.14 18.21
CA VAL A 615 -26.61 -37.31 19.32
C VAL A 615 -26.40 -38.81 19.60
N LYS A 616 -25.27 -39.38 19.17
CA LYS A 616 -24.81 -40.72 19.58
C LYS A 616 -24.17 -40.67 20.97
N LYS A 617 -24.56 -41.59 21.85
CA LYS A 617 -24.01 -41.77 23.20
C LYS A 617 -22.53 -42.20 23.14
N ILE A 618 -21.66 -41.39 23.77
CA ILE A 618 -20.20 -41.53 23.75
C ILE A 618 -19.71 -42.51 24.85
N ASN A 619 -18.83 -43.45 24.49
CA ASN A 619 -18.18 -44.39 25.41
C ASN A 619 -16.89 -43.80 26.04
N LYS A 620 -16.48 -44.30 27.22
CA LYS A 620 -15.32 -43.81 28.02
C LYS A 620 -13.96 -43.75 27.30
N LYS A 621 -13.76 -44.49 26.20
CA LYS A 621 -12.50 -44.51 25.40
C LYS A 621 -12.44 -43.34 24.39
N GLN A 622 -13.59 -42.94 23.82
CA GLN A 622 -13.73 -41.77 22.93
C GLN A 622 -13.55 -40.44 23.69
N LYS A 623 -13.97 -40.39 24.96
CA LYS A 623 -13.80 -39.19 25.81
C LYS A 623 -12.32 -38.81 26.05
N LYS A 624 -11.40 -39.78 26.07
CA LYS A 624 -9.95 -39.51 26.19
C LYS A 624 -9.34 -38.97 24.89
N ALA A 625 -9.73 -39.55 23.74
CA ALA A 625 -9.28 -39.07 22.42
C ALA A 625 -9.78 -37.65 22.14
N GLN A 626 -11.03 -37.35 22.46
CA GLN A 626 -11.63 -36.02 22.30
C GLN A 626 -10.96 -34.95 23.18
N VAL A 627 -10.57 -35.29 24.42
CA VAL A 627 -9.79 -34.38 25.28
C VAL A 627 -8.41 -34.08 24.69
N GLN A 628 -7.75 -35.08 24.10
CA GLN A 628 -6.44 -34.90 23.47
C GLN A 628 -6.53 -34.08 22.18
N ALA A 629 -7.55 -34.30 21.35
CA ALA A 629 -7.82 -33.50 20.15
C ALA A 629 -8.12 -32.03 20.50
N ASN A 630 -8.98 -31.80 21.49
CA ASN A 630 -9.28 -30.44 21.97
C ASN A 630 -8.03 -29.72 22.51
N LYS A 631 -7.13 -30.44 23.20
CA LYS A 631 -5.86 -29.87 23.66
C LYS A 631 -4.97 -29.46 22.49
N LYS A 632 -4.79 -30.34 21.49
CA LYS A 632 -4.01 -30.03 20.26
C LYS A 632 -4.60 -28.82 19.52
N ARG A 633 -5.94 -28.75 19.43
CA ARG A 633 -6.65 -27.64 18.81
C ARG A 633 -6.43 -26.32 19.56
N GLN A 634 -6.47 -26.33 20.88
CA GLN A 634 -6.18 -25.14 21.71
C GLN A 634 -4.72 -24.69 21.60
N GLU A 635 -3.77 -25.62 21.61
CA GLU A 635 -2.36 -25.33 21.38
C GLU A 635 -2.14 -24.71 20.00
N PHE A 636 -2.80 -25.25 18.96
CA PHE A 636 -2.71 -24.71 17.62
C PHE A 636 -3.34 -23.31 17.53
N ALA A 637 -4.52 -23.10 18.11
CA ALA A 637 -5.18 -21.79 18.17
C ALA A 637 -4.27 -20.73 18.81
N THR A 638 -3.58 -21.07 19.91
CA THR A 638 -2.65 -20.16 20.59
C THR A 638 -1.43 -19.81 19.72
N ARG A 639 -0.98 -20.73 18.86
CA ARG A 639 0.16 -20.50 17.95
C ARG A 639 -0.17 -19.64 16.74
N VAL A 640 -1.43 -19.58 16.33
CA VAL A 640 -1.89 -18.82 15.15
C VAL A 640 -2.69 -17.56 15.51
N GLU A 641 -2.84 -17.30 16.80
CA GLU A 641 -3.53 -16.14 17.35
C GLU A 641 -2.95 -14.84 16.76
N SER A 642 -3.83 -14.01 16.21
CA SER A 642 -3.40 -12.84 15.43
C SER A 642 -3.31 -11.58 16.29
N GLU A 643 -4.17 -11.50 17.31
CA GLU A 643 -4.20 -10.43 18.30
C GLU A 643 -4.33 -11.02 19.71
N LYS A 644 -4.39 -10.17 20.73
CA LYS A 644 -4.58 -10.63 22.10
C LYS A 644 -6.05 -10.94 22.35
N ASP A 645 -6.35 -12.13 22.88
CA ASP A 645 -7.71 -12.57 23.21
C ASP A 645 -8.60 -12.67 21.95
N ASP A 646 -8.01 -13.15 20.85
CA ASP A 646 -8.64 -13.32 19.54
C ASP A 646 -9.79 -14.34 19.61
N SER A 647 -11.01 -13.89 19.33
CA SER A 647 -12.23 -14.72 19.45
C SER A 647 -12.39 -15.72 18.29
N ASP A 648 -11.68 -15.54 17.18
CA ASP A 648 -11.73 -16.43 16.00
C ASP A 648 -10.32 -16.75 15.47
N PRO A 649 -9.43 -17.42 16.25
CA PRO A 649 -8.03 -17.63 15.86
C PRO A 649 -7.86 -18.31 14.50
N PHE A 650 -8.79 -19.19 14.14
CA PHE A 650 -8.76 -19.95 12.89
C PHE A 650 -9.48 -19.27 11.71
N GLY A 651 -10.24 -18.20 11.92
CA GLY A 651 -10.98 -17.53 10.85
C GLY A 651 -12.23 -18.31 10.38
N ILE A 652 -12.82 -19.14 11.24
CA ILE A 652 -14.00 -19.96 10.92
C ILE A 652 -15.27 -19.09 10.94
N ASN A 653 -15.41 -18.23 11.95
CA ASN A 653 -16.54 -17.30 12.01
C ASN A 653 -16.51 -16.35 10.82
N LEU A 654 -15.31 -15.94 10.39
CA LEU A 654 -15.13 -15.14 9.18
C LEU A 654 -15.68 -15.82 7.92
N ILE A 655 -15.41 -17.12 7.73
CA ILE A 655 -15.97 -17.89 6.60
C ILE A 655 -17.50 -17.95 6.70
N ASN A 656 -18.03 -18.30 7.87
CA ASN A 656 -19.47 -18.44 8.07
C ASN A 656 -20.21 -17.12 7.82
N ASN A 657 -19.66 -16.00 8.30
CA ASN A 657 -20.21 -14.67 8.06
C ASN A 657 -20.21 -14.30 6.57
N LEU A 658 -19.17 -14.68 5.82
CA LEU A 658 -19.15 -14.47 4.36
C LEU A 658 -20.18 -15.33 3.65
N LEU A 659 -20.35 -16.60 4.04
CA LEU A 659 -21.36 -17.50 3.46
C LEU A 659 -22.80 -17.07 3.75
N SER A 660 -23.04 -16.36 4.85
CA SER A 660 -24.35 -15.77 5.17
C SER A 660 -24.63 -14.44 4.45
N ASP A 661 -23.58 -13.75 4.00
CA ASP A 661 -23.67 -12.46 3.31
C ASP A 661 -23.66 -12.63 1.77
N ASP A 662 -23.90 -11.53 1.06
CA ASP A 662 -23.63 -11.46 -0.39
C ASP A 662 -22.12 -11.34 -0.64
N ILE A 663 -21.48 -12.49 -0.91
CA ILE A 663 -20.04 -12.64 -1.15
C ILE A 663 -19.57 -11.74 -2.30
N LEU A 664 -20.34 -11.64 -3.38
CA LEU A 664 -19.95 -10.84 -4.54
C LEU A 664 -20.01 -9.34 -4.23
N THR A 665 -20.97 -8.90 -3.44
CA THR A 665 -21.04 -7.52 -2.98
C THR A 665 -19.88 -7.19 -2.03
N LYS A 666 -19.52 -8.08 -1.11
CA LYS A 666 -18.33 -7.90 -0.25
C LYS A 666 -17.04 -7.83 -1.08
N LEU A 667 -16.89 -8.73 -2.04
CA LEU A 667 -15.73 -8.72 -2.95
C LEU A 667 -15.69 -7.44 -3.79
N TYR A 668 -16.83 -6.97 -4.29
CA TYR A 668 -16.93 -5.73 -5.03
C TYR A 668 -16.46 -4.52 -4.21
N GLU A 669 -16.84 -4.41 -2.94
CA GLU A 669 -16.39 -3.31 -2.08
C GLU A 669 -14.86 -3.29 -1.92
N LEU A 670 -14.18 -4.45 -1.91
CA LEU A 670 -12.70 -4.52 -1.91
C LEU A 670 -12.06 -4.01 -3.21
N TYR A 671 -12.77 -4.13 -4.34
CA TYR A 671 -12.32 -3.68 -5.66
C TYR A 671 -12.74 -2.24 -5.99
N LYS A 672 -13.68 -1.67 -5.25
CA LYS A 672 -14.22 -0.33 -5.48
C LYS A 672 -13.14 0.77 -5.51
N PRO A 673 -12.13 0.80 -4.61
CA PRO A 673 -11.03 1.75 -4.73
C PRO A 673 -10.22 1.56 -6.03
N LEU A 674 -10.02 0.32 -6.45
CA LEU A 674 -9.22 -0.02 -7.63
C LEU A 674 -9.84 0.41 -8.97
N ILE A 675 -11.15 0.70 -9.01
CA ILE A 675 -11.79 1.28 -10.21
C ILE A 675 -11.10 2.61 -10.59
N VAL A 676 -10.66 3.38 -9.59
CA VAL A 676 -9.97 4.66 -9.79
C VAL A 676 -8.46 4.47 -9.70
N GLU A 677 -7.97 3.90 -8.59
CA GLU A 677 -6.54 3.81 -8.29
C GLU A 677 -5.82 2.77 -9.14
N GLY A 678 -6.50 1.67 -9.44
CA GLY A 678 -5.97 0.48 -10.11
C GLY A 678 -6.39 0.35 -11.57
N LYS A 679 -6.79 1.45 -12.23
CA LYS A 679 -7.28 1.44 -13.62
C LYS A 679 -6.27 0.91 -14.63
N ASP A 680 -4.98 0.97 -14.30
CA ASP A 680 -3.86 0.52 -15.15
C ASP A 680 -3.41 -0.92 -14.83
N LEU A 681 -4.14 -1.63 -13.95
CA LEU A 681 -3.85 -3.00 -13.55
C LEU A 681 -4.78 -3.99 -14.25
N LEU A 682 -4.21 -5.05 -14.84
CA LEU A 682 -4.97 -6.13 -15.48
C LEU A 682 -5.90 -6.85 -14.48
N LEU A 683 -5.41 -7.11 -13.26
CA LEU A 683 -6.18 -7.81 -12.22
C LEU A 683 -7.50 -7.09 -11.90
N THR A 684 -7.50 -5.76 -11.86
CA THR A 684 -8.69 -4.96 -11.57
C THR A 684 -9.83 -5.31 -12.51
N TRP A 685 -9.57 -5.25 -13.81
CA TRP A 685 -10.61 -5.47 -14.82
C TRP A 685 -10.94 -6.95 -15.03
N GLU A 686 -9.97 -7.85 -14.85
CA GLU A 686 -10.21 -9.30 -14.87
C GLU A 686 -11.17 -9.72 -13.76
N SER A 687 -10.94 -9.27 -12.53
CA SER A 687 -11.79 -9.60 -11.38
C SER A 687 -13.14 -8.89 -11.45
N LEU A 688 -13.17 -7.60 -11.79
CA LEU A 688 -14.43 -6.86 -11.95
C LEU A 688 -15.31 -7.46 -13.05
N PHE A 689 -14.73 -7.94 -14.15
CA PHE A 689 -15.48 -8.67 -15.17
C PHE A 689 -16.23 -9.86 -14.56
N LYS A 690 -15.53 -10.74 -13.82
CA LYS A 690 -16.15 -11.92 -13.19
C LYS A 690 -17.21 -11.52 -12.16
N ILE A 691 -16.92 -10.53 -11.31
CA ILE A 691 -17.87 -10.01 -10.32
C ILE A 691 -19.14 -9.51 -11.00
N TYR A 692 -19.01 -8.65 -12.03
CA TYR A 692 -20.15 -8.10 -12.74
C TYR A 692 -20.92 -9.17 -13.53
N LEU A 693 -20.22 -10.15 -14.10
CA LEU A 693 -20.84 -11.27 -14.79
C LEU A 693 -21.75 -12.05 -13.84
N TYR A 694 -21.24 -12.43 -12.67
CA TYR A 694 -22.01 -13.19 -11.68
C TYR A 694 -23.10 -12.37 -10.96
N GLN A 695 -22.97 -11.04 -10.90
CA GLN A 695 -24.01 -10.13 -10.40
C GLN A 695 -25.09 -9.81 -11.45
N GLY A 696 -25.01 -10.33 -12.68
CA GLY A 696 -25.92 -9.98 -13.78
C GLY A 696 -25.77 -8.55 -14.31
N LYS A 697 -24.67 -7.87 -13.98
CA LYS A 697 -24.37 -6.49 -14.41
C LYS A 697 -23.66 -6.48 -15.77
N TYR A 698 -24.30 -7.03 -16.80
CA TYR A 698 -23.68 -7.33 -18.10
C TYR A 698 -23.08 -6.13 -18.85
N VAL A 699 -23.67 -4.93 -18.73
CA VAL A 699 -23.12 -3.70 -19.34
C VAL A 699 -21.77 -3.34 -18.72
N LEU A 700 -21.65 -3.49 -17.39
CA LEU A 700 -20.40 -3.25 -16.67
C LEU A 700 -19.37 -4.35 -16.95
N ALA A 701 -19.81 -5.61 -17.10
CA ALA A 701 -18.95 -6.70 -17.53
C ALA A 701 -18.32 -6.41 -18.91
N LEU A 702 -19.12 -5.96 -19.90
CA LEU A 702 -18.61 -5.55 -21.21
C LEU A 702 -17.63 -4.36 -21.10
N SER A 703 -17.93 -3.38 -20.25
CA SER A 703 -17.04 -2.24 -19.98
C SER A 703 -15.69 -2.70 -19.42
N ALA A 704 -15.70 -3.66 -18.48
CA ALA A 704 -14.49 -4.25 -17.92
C ALA A 704 -13.64 -4.96 -18.99
N ILE A 705 -14.26 -5.73 -19.91
CA ILE A 705 -13.55 -6.35 -21.04
C ILE A 705 -12.86 -5.28 -21.90
N LYS A 706 -13.54 -4.17 -22.22
CA LYS A 706 -12.96 -3.08 -23.03
C LYS A 706 -11.75 -2.45 -22.35
N ASN A 707 -11.84 -2.18 -21.05
CA ASN A 707 -10.72 -1.62 -20.29
C ASN A 707 -9.56 -2.61 -20.19
N PHE A 708 -9.84 -3.89 -19.94
CA PHE A 708 -8.83 -4.95 -19.92
C PHE A 708 -8.12 -5.08 -21.28
N HIS A 709 -8.86 -5.08 -22.39
CA HIS A 709 -8.30 -5.13 -23.74
C HIS A 709 -7.42 -3.92 -24.05
N LYS A 710 -7.85 -2.71 -23.66
CA LYS A 710 -7.04 -1.49 -23.82
C LYS A 710 -5.67 -1.60 -23.13
N LEU A 711 -5.62 -2.18 -21.93
CA LEU A 711 -4.36 -2.37 -21.20
C LEU A 711 -3.44 -3.42 -21.85
N LEU A 712 -4.00 -4.51 -22.37
CA LEU A 712 -3.22 -5.52 -23.08
C LEU A 712 -2.50 -4.96 -24.31
N ASN A 713 -3.11 -3.99 -25.00
CA ASN A 713 -2.51 -3.34 -26.16
C ASN A 713 -1.45 -2.27 -25.78
N ASN A 714 -1.54 -1.66 -24.60
CA ASN A 714 -0.61 -0.62 -24.14
C ASN A 714 0.70 -1.17 -23.51
N ASN A 715 0.75 -2.45 -23.11
CA ASN A 715 1.89 -3.04 -22.40
C ASN A 715 3.12 -3.37 -23.29
N GLY A 716 3.36 -2.60 -24.36
CA GLY A 716 4.65 -2.56 -25.04
C GLY A 716 4.90 -3.62 -26.12
N THR A 717 3.88 -4.36 -26.54
CA THR A 717 3.94 -5.16 -27.77
C THR A 717 3.00 -4.54 -28.80
N THR A 718 3.55 -3.91 -29.83
CA THR A 718 2.82 -3.38 -30.99
C THR A 718 2.10 -4.46 -31.82
N THR A 719 2.22 -5.72 -31.42
CA THR A 719 1.50 -6.89 -31.94
C THR A 719 0.63 -7.48 -30.85
N THR A 720 -0.70 -7.43 -31.03
CA THR A 720 -1.65 -8.21 -30.23
C THR A 720 -1.30 -9.69 -30.40
N THR A 721 -0.76 -10.31 -29.35
CA THR A 721 -0.36 -11.72 -29.40
C THR A 721 -1.59 -12.62 -29.47
N THR A 722 -1.50 -13.79 -30.12
CA THR A 722 -2.58 -14.80 -30.17
C THR A 722 -3.14 -15.15 -28.79
N LYS A 723 -2.30 -15.08 -27.75
CA LYS A 723 -2.67 -15.30 -26.35
C LYS A 723 -3.62 -14.22 -25.83
N HIS A 724 -3.38 -12.94 -26.15
CA HIS A 724 -4.25 -11.84 -25.75
C HIS A 724 -5.64 -11.98 -26.39
N CYS A 725 -5.69 -12.28 -27.70
CA CYS A 725 -6.94 -12.53 -28.40
C CYS A 725 -7.73 -13.66 -27.74
N LYS A 726 -7.08 -14.79 -27.43
CA LYS A 726 -7.73 -15.94 -26.78
C LYS A 726 -8.37 -15.60 -25.44
N ILE A 727 -7.71 -14.78 -24.60
CA ILE A 727 -8.26 -14.37 -23.30
C ILE A 727 -9.51 -13.50 -23.51
N ILE A 728 -9.45 -12.51 -24.40
CA ILE A 728 -10.59 -11.64 -24.71
C ILE A 728 -11.75 -12.45 -25.30
N SER A 729 -11.48 -13.33 -26.25
CA SER A 729 -12.49 -14.23 -26.83
C SER A 729 -13.17 -15.07 -25.76
N ASN A 730 -12.41 -15.67 -24.83
CA ASN A 730 -13.00 -16.44 -23.73
C ASN A 730 -13.90 -15.59 -22.83
N MET A 731 -13.51 -14.34 -22.52
CA MET A 731 -14.34 -13.43 -21.72
C MET A 731 -15.62 -13.03 -22.47
N LEU A 732 -15.54 -12.78 -23.78
CA LEU A 732 -16.70 -12.46 -24.61
C LEU A 732 -17.66 -13.64 -24.76
N ILE A 733 -17.13 -14.85 -24.96
CA ILE A 733 -17.92 -16.09 -25.00
C ILE A 733 -18.64 -16.28 -23.66
N ALA A 734 -17.91 -16.21 -22.53
CA ALA A 734 -18.51 -16.34 -21.21
C ALA A 734 -19.61 -15.29 -20.96
N LEU A 735 -19.42 -14.04 -21.40
CA LEU A 735 -20.44 -12.99 -21.33
C LEU A 735 -21.67 -13.32 -22.17
N SER A 736 -21.45 -13.73 -23.43
CA SER A 736 -22.51 -14.07 -24.38
C SER A 736 -23.33 -15.27 -23.89
N ASP A 737 -22.67 -16.34 -23.47
CA ASP A 737 -23.31 -17.57 -23.01
C ASP A 737 -24.13 -17.30 -21.74
N THR A 738 -23.55 -16.60 -20.75
CA THR A 738 -24.26 -16.25 -19.51
C THR A 738 -25.47 -15.37 -19.80
N LEU A 739 -25.31 -14.33 -20.62
CA LEU A 739 -26.40 -13.42 -21.02
C LEU A 739 -27.51 -14.14 -21.79
N ASN A 740 -27.18 -15.17 -22.57
CA ASN A 740 -28.17 -15.97 -23.29
C ASN A 740 -28.90 -16.97 -22.40
N SER A 741 -28.23 -17.48 -21.36
CA SER A 741 -28.81 -18.39 -20.38
C SER A 741 -29.66 -17.69 -19.31
N ASP A 742 -29.47 -16.39 -19.09
CA ASP A 742 -30.21 -15.60 -18.11
C ASP A 742 -31.61 -15.23 -18.65
N ILE A 743 -32.64 -15.81 -18.04
CA ILE A 743 -34.05 -15.63 -18.43
C ILE A 743 -34.63 -14.36 -17.77
N ASP A 744 -34.04 -13.89 -16.68
CA ASP A 744 -34.53 -12.77 -15.87
C ASP A 744 -33.97 -11.41 -16.32
N VAL A 745 -33.01 -11.41 -17.26
CA VAL A 745 -32.39 -10.19 -17.78
C VAL A 745 -33.36 -9.35 -18.60
N ASN A 746 -33.34 -8.03 -18.39
CA ASN A 746 -34.12 -7.10 -19.20
C ASN A 746 -33.71 -7.18 -20.70
N PRO A 747 -34.64 -7.41 -21.64
CA PRO A 747 -34.33 -7.52 -23.07
C PRO A 747 -33.58 -6.31 -23.66
N ALA A 748 -33.78 -5.11 -23.11
CA ALA A 748 -33.04 -3.92 -23.50
C ALA A 748 -31.54 -4.03 -23.16
N ILE A 749 -31.21 -4.58 -21.99
CA ILE A 749 -29.82 -4.82 -21.56
C ILE A 749 -29.17 -5.83 -22.51
N LYS A 750 -29.87 -6.93 -22.81
CA LYS A 750 -29.38 -7.96 -23.75
C LYS A 750 -29.03 -7.36 -25.11
N LYS A 751 -29.96 -6.59 -25.70
CA LYS A 751 -29.74 -5.91 -26.99
C LYS A 751 -28.61 -4.89 -26.96
N VAL A 752 -28.43 -4.16 -25.84
CA VAL A 752 -27.34 -3.19 -25.67
C VAL A 752 -25.99 -3.89 -25.61
N VAL A 753 -25.90 -5.01 -24.88
CA VAL A 753 -24.65 -5.77 -24.74
C VAL A 753 -24.28 -6.45 -26.07
N GLU A 754 -25.22 -7.10 -26.74
CA GLU A 754 -25.01 -7.72 -28.07
C GLU A 754 -24.50 -6.70 -29.10
N LYS A 755 -25.18 -5.56 -29.24
CA LYS A 755 -24.73 -4.47 -30.10
C LYS A 755 -23.36 -3.93 -29.68
N GLY A 756 -23.12 -3.85 -28.38
CA GLY A 756 -21.85 -3.39 -27.81
C GLY A 756 -20.69 -4.34 -28.13
N ILE A 757 -20.93 -5.66 -28.09
CA ILE A 757 -19.98 -6.70 -28.49
C ILE A 757 -19.68 -6.56 -29.98
N ILE A 758 -20.69 -6.63 -30.85
CA ILE A 758 -20.53 -6.55 -32.31
C ILE A 758 -19.81 -5.25 -32.71
N SER A 759 -20.20 -4.12 -32.11
CA SER A 759 -19.58 -2.82 -32.40
C SER A 759 -18.12 -2.73 -31.97
N SER A 760 -17.72 -3.41 -30.90
CA SER A 760 -16.35 -3.32 -30.35
C SER A 760 -15.45 -4.46 -30.85
N TYR A 761 -16.07 -5.56 -31.28
CA TYR A 761 -15.45 -6.81 -31.72
C TYR A 761 -16.22 -7.38 -32.93
N PRO A 762 -16.07 -6.77 -34.12
CA PRO A 762 -16.86 -7.16 -35.31
C PRO A 762 -16.60 -8.59 -35.78
N ASP A 763 -15.43 -9.14 -35.47
CA ASP A 763 -15.06 -10.52 -35.82
C ASP A 763 -15.54 -11.56 -34.79
N PHE A 764 -16.28 -11.17 -33.74
CA PHE A 764 -16.78 -12.12 -32.72
C PHE A 764 -17.76 -13.15 -33.28
N GLU A 765 -18.51 -12.82 -34.33
CA GLU A 765 -19.45 -13.75 -34.99
C GLU A 765 -18.76 -14.71 -35.99
N LYS A 766 -17.47 -14.50 -36.30
CA LYS A 766 -16.66 -15.36 -37.18
C LYS A 766 -15.84 -16.33 -36.34
#